data_AF-A0A7H5A053-F1
#
_entry.id   AF-A0A7H5A053-F1
#
_cell.length_a   1.000
_cell.length_b   1.000
_cell.length_c   1.000
_cell.angle_alpha   90.00
_cell.angle_beta   90.00
_cell.angle_gamma   90.00
#
_symmetry.space_group_name_H-M   'P 1'
#
loop_
_entity.id
_entity.type
_entity.pdbx_description
1 polymer ?
#
loop_
_entity_poly.entity_id
_entity_poly.type
_entity_poly.pdbx_seq_one_letter_code
_entity_poly.pdbx_strand_id
1 'polypeptide(L)'
;MKTVISVLTAHFFVLGTFIWLASPACADSGGDYKAGSDFAKQVQGNGLNSLKNFSGEQNLPGYTANPDQTKYYGGVTASGDSSLKSDSALEFSQGDTGKTITESFTNRPPDQISQDAPFIQAARDTESRADSIVGDTGQSCTAQVVNRSEFTNHTCERDLQVENFCTREATLKDNATTQKVNRTYQQVVTLNYARSTRQWSGNLTIPTSGRLLNASVDGEPLVIPWIEECDAEGKVRDSCKSAVSESLTLFERTFPIDVINWPRSESICSGGQNTHCTKYTYDGQGKIHQSFGVDKAVTAGQNFAVSKTSRTVSSGSQKPVQVTVTLVMEETETVYAPEVVWVESCPFSKDEGTKTGEECISPGGTRTITLGGRDYSFTEACWKYKDTWLTQPADYGSCESLMKNTACTLSSRQCAFSGEDGTCLHEYATYSCETRTSGKQMVCGGDVFCLDGECDKATSGKSNDFGQAVSELAALAAAGKDVAALNGVDVRAFTGKAKFCKKFAAGFSNCCKDGGWGQDVGLARCSSEEKALAKAKKDKLTVSIGEFCSKKVLGICLEKKRSYCQFDSKLAQIVQQQGRNGQLHIGFGGASSPDCRGITVAELQGIDFNELDFTNFMEDLINNQKIPDNSELTEKTKARIKELLTQSSAK
;
A
#
# COMPACT_ATOMS: atom_id res chain seq x y z
N MET A 1 70.24 -36.20 8.22
CA MET A 1 69.47 -34.96 7.92
C MET A 1 69.36 -34.14 9.19
N LYS A 2 70.45 -33.44 9.49
CA LYS A 2 70.63 -32.49 10.59
C LYS A 2 71.00 -31.18 9.89
N THR A 3 70.03 -30.52 9.25
CA THR A 3 70.30 -29.26 8.51
C THR A 3 69.03 -28.49 8.09
N VAL A 4 67.88 -28.64 8.75
CA VAL A 4 66.70 -27.78 8.44
C VAL A 4 65.85 -27.49 9.69
N ILE A 5 66.48 -27.35 10.87
CA ILE A 5 65.81 -26.90 12.13
C ILE A 5 66.61 -25.74 12.78
N SER A 6 67.49 -25.08 12.02
CA SER A 6 68.39 -24.05 12.56
C SER A 6 68.26 -22.67 11.92
N VAL A 7 67.30 -22.46 10.99
CA VAL A 7 67.09 -21.16 10.31
C VAL A 7 65.73 -20.53 10.66
N LEU A 8 64.79 -21.29 11.21
CA LEU A 8 63.51 -20.75 11.70
C LEU A 8 63.52 -20.33 13.18
N THR A 9 64.60 -20.63 13.91
CA THR A 9 64.79 -20.23 15.32
C THR A 9 65.67 -18.98 15.49
N ALA A 10 66.22 -18.42 14.41
CA ALA A 10 67.09 -17.23 14.45
C ALA A 10 66.40 -15.91 14.03
N HIS A 11 65.17 -15.95 13.50
CA HIS A 11 64.36 -14.74 13.27
C HIS A 11 63.35 -14.44 14.38
N PHE A 12 63.24 -15.33 15.37
CA PHE A 12 62.40 -15.13 16.56
C PHE A 12 63.14 -14.49 17.75
N PHE A 13 64.47 -14.31 17.66
CA PHE A 13 65.30 -13.77 18.75
C PHE A 13 65.86 -12.36 18.53
N VAL A 14 65.56 -11.71 17.40
CA VAL A 14 65.89 -10.29 17.16
C VAL A 14 64.64 -9.38 17.21
N LEU A 15 63.43 -9.96 17.22
CA LEU A 15 62.20 -9.24 17.53
C LEU A 15 61.78 -9.33 19.02
N GLY A 16 62.57 -9.99 19.87
CA GLY A 16 62.25 -10.28 21.28
C GLY A 16 62.91 -9.35 22.32
N THR A 17 63.71 -8.37 21.91
CA THR A 17 64.47 -7.51 22.85
C THR A 17 64.32 -6.00 22.59
N PHE A 18 63.24 -5.58 21.93
CA PHE A 18 62.84 -4.16 21.82
C PHE A 18 61.38 -3.91 22.28
N ILE A 19 60.89 -4.76 23.20
CA ILE A 19 59.62 -4.54 23.92
C ILE A 19 59.90 -4.67 25.42
N TRP A 20 60.79 -3.81 25.93
CA TRP A 20 60.95 -3.59 27.37
C TRP A 20 61.57 -2.21 27.63
N LEU A 21 60.91 -1.15 27.12
CA LEU A 21 60.99 0.26 27.57
C LEU A 21 60.03 1.12 26.73
N ALA A 22 58.73 0.82 26.83
CA ALA A 22 57.64 1.72 26.43
C ALA A 22 56.38 1.28 27.17
N SER A 23 56.28 1.70 28.43
CA SER A 23 55.02 1.68 29.16
C SER A 23 54.07 2.66 28.47
N PRO A 24 52.87 2.26 28.01
CA PRO A 24 51.79 3.22 27.89
C PRO A 24 51.44 3.64 29.32
N ALA A 25 51.58 4.93 29.62
CA ALA A 25 50.93 5.52 30.77
C ALA A 25 49.42 5.39 30.55
N CYS A 26 48.83 4.30 31.05
CA CYS A 26 47.41 4.28 31.37
C CYS A 26 47.20 5.39 32.40
N ALA A 27 46.50 6.46 32.01
CA ALA A 27 45.93 7.37 32.98
C ALA A 27 44.90 6.57 33.79
N ASP A 28 45.24 6.33 35.05
CA ASP A 28 44.36 5.70 36.04
C ASP A 28 43.20 6.66 36.34
N SER A 29 42.03 6.43 35.73
CA SER A 29 40.78 7.10 36.09
C SER A 29 39.98 6.34 37.16
N GLY A 30 40.55 5.28 37.76
CA GLY A 30 39.90 4.46 38.78
C GLY A 30 39.94 5.04 40.19
N GLY A 31 40.87 5.97 40.47
CA GLY A 31 41.07 6.55 41.80
C GLY A 31 39.94 7.47 42.26
N ASP A 32 39.49 8.38 41.38
CA ASP A 32 38.53 9.43 41.74
C ASP A 32 37.08 8.92 41.81
N TYR A 33 36.75 7.88 41.05
CA TYR A 33 35.43 7.21 41.10
C TYR A 33 35.20 6.45 42.43
N LYS A 34 36.27 5.91 43.03
CA LYS A 34 36.18 5.09 44.25
C LYS A 34 35.87 5.92 45.49
N ALA A 35 36.39 7.14 45.56
CA ALA A 35 36.09 8.10 46.63
C ALA A 35 34.62 8.57 46.62
N GLY A 36 34.02 8.73 45.44
CA GLY A 36 32.58 9.08 45.29
C GLY A 36 31.63 7.91 45.62
N SER A 37 32.01 6.68 45.24
CA SER A 37 31.28 5.44 45.57
C SER A 37 31.15 5.22 47.08
N ASP A 38 32.21 5.47 47.84
CA ASP A 38 32.24 5.15 49.27
C ASP A 38 31.54 6.21 50.13
N PHE A 39 31.45 7.46 49.65
CA PHE A 39 30.58 8.50 50.19
C PHE A 39 29.08 8.19 49.97
N ALA A 40 28.72 7.66 48.79
CA ALA A 40 27.34 7.31 48.46
C ALA A 40 26.79 6.14 49.30
N LYS A 41 27.64 5.17 49.69
CA LYS A 41 27.26 4.07 50.58
C LYS A 41 26.93 4.50 52.01
N GLN A 42 27.42 5.66 52.45
CA GLN A 42 27.26 6.15 53.83
C GLN A 42 25.89 6.80 54.10
N VAL A 43 25.11 7.13 53.07
CA VAL A 43 23.87 7.94 53.19
C VAL A 43 22.57 7.11 53.01
N GLN A 44 22.70 5.79 52.80
CA GLN A 44 21.59 4.90 52.48
C GLN A 44 20.77 4.56 53.75
N GLY A 45 19.54 5.10 53.90
CA GLY A 45 18.56 4.51 54.83
C GLY A 45 17.44 5.37 55.44
N ASN A 46 17.55 6.70 55.50
CA ASN A 46 16.70 7.46 56.45
C ASN A 46 15.49 8.26 55.88
N GLY A 47 15.24 8.30 54.56
CA GLY A 47 14.34 9.32 53.97
C GLY A 47 12.86 8.94 53.74
N LEU A 48 12.48 7.65 53.78
CA LEU A 48 11.26 7.18 53.09
C LEU A 48 9.93 7.21 53.88
N ASN A 49 9.91 7.62 55.15
CA ASN A 49 8.67 7.65 55.94
C ASN A 49 7.91 8.98 55.91
N SER A 50 8.48 10.06 55.34
CA SER A 50 7.90 11.41 55.40
C SER A 50 7.02 11.81 54.20
N LEU A 51 6.98 11.02 53.13
CA LEU A 51 6.33 11.39 51.86
C LEU A 51 4.90 10.88 51.67
N LYS A 52 4.33 10.13 52.63
CA LYS A 52 3.00 9.54 52.48
C LYS A 52 1.82 10.50 52.70
N ASN A 53 2.03 11.71 53.24
CA ASN A 53 0.96 12.61 53.69
C ASN A 53 1.08 14.08 53.22
N PHE A 54 1.69 14.37 52.07
CA PHE A 54 1.90 15.75 51.62
C PHE A 54 0.76 16.28 50.74
N SER A 55 0.18 17.44 51.11
CA SER A 55 -0.76 18.22 50.28
C SER A 55 -0.23 19.64 50.02
N GLY A 56 -0.36 20.11 48.77
CA GLY A 56 0.29 21.33 48.28
C GLY A 56 -0.21 22.62 48.95
N GLU A 57 -1.52 22.77 49.18
CA GLU A 57 -2.07 23.98 49.83
C GLU A 57 -1.68 24.15 51.31
N GLN A 58 -1.40 23.05 52.03
CA GLN A 58 -1.16 23.11 53.47
C GLN A 58 0.33 23.18 53.84
N ASN A 59 1.22 22.82 52.93
CA ASN A 59 2.63 22.57 53.26
C ASN A 59 3.63 23.42 52.45
N LEU A 60 3.18 24.28 51.54
CA LEU A 60 4.06 25.17 50.75
C LEU A 60 3.61 26.63 50.86
N PRO A 61 4.38 27.51 51.56
CA PRO A 61 4.13 28.94 51.53
C PRO A 61 4.31 29.48 50.11
N GLY A 62 3.28 30.11 49.54
CA GLY A 62 3.31 30.70 48.19
C GLY A 62 2.73 29.83 47.07
N TYR A 63 2.05 28.72 47.39
CA TYR A 63 1.34 27.91 46.40
C TYR A 63 0.23 28.71 45.70
N THR A 64 0.30 28.84 44.38
CA THR A 64 -0.73 29.44 43.52
C THR A 64 -1.07 28.50 42.37
N ALA A 65 -2.37 28.36 42.07
CA ALA A 65 -2.86 27.51 40.99
C ALA A 65 -2.55 28.06 39.58
N ASN A 66 -2.17 29.33 39.48
CA ASN A 66 -1.80 29.99 38.22
C ASN A 66 -0.50 30.80 38.39
N PRO A 67 0.67 30.17 38.23
CA PRO A 67 1.95 30.83 38.33
C PRO A 67 2.33 31.52 37.00
N ASP A 68 3.20 32.53 37.04
CA ASP A 68 3.62 33.34 35.87
C ASP A 68 4.22 32.49 34.72
N GLN A 69 4.68 31.29 35.04
CA GLN A 69 5.21 30.28 34.12
C GLN A 69 4.15 29.67 33.18
N THR A 70 2.87 29.96 33.40
CA THR A 70 1.78 29.62 32.46
C THR A 70 1.99 30.22 31.07
N LYS A 71 2.72 31.33 30.93
CA LYS A 71 3.11 31.92 29.63
C LYS A 71 4.00 31.02 28.75
N TYR A 72 4.60 29.97 29.33
CA TYR A 72 5.43 29.00 28.62
C TYR A 72 4.66 27.74 28.18
N TYR A 73 3.38 27.62 28.54
CA TYR A 73 2.57 26.42 28.29
C TYR A 73 1.31 26.76 27.49
N GLY A 74 1.39 26.62 26.16
CA GLY A 74 0.30 26.98 25.22
C GLY A 74 -0.60 25.83 24.75
N GLY A 75 -0.52 24.65 25.37
CA GLY A 75 -1.26 23.45 24.95
C GLY A 75 -0.81 22.88 23.59
N VAL A 76 -1.53 21.85 23.12
CA VAL A 76 -1.20 21.01 21.93
C VAL A 76 -1.16 21.74 20.57
N THR A 77 -1.38 23.05 20.53
CA THR A 77 -1.36 23.88 19.32
C THR A 77 -0.24 24.92 19.29
N ALA A 78 0.65 24.97 20.27
CA ALA A 78 1.73 25.97 20.28
C ALA A 78 2.91 25.55 19.39
N SER A 79 3.11 26.29 18.30
CA SER A 79 4.30 26.21 17.44
C SER A 79 5.36 27.21 17.92
N GLY A 80 6.31 26.73 18.73
CA GLY A 80 7.60 27.39 18.93
C GLY A 80 7.89 27.89 20.35
N ASP A 81 9.07 27.52 20.84
CA ASP A 81 9.68 27.86 22.12
C ASP A 81 10.30 29.28 22.14
N SER A 82 9.77 30.20 21.33
CA SER A 82 10.33 31.54 21.13
C SER A 82 10.37 32.38 22.42
N SER A 83 9.35 32.25 23.27
CA SER A 83 9.29 32.93 24.58
C SER A 83 10.22 32.31 25.62
N LEU A 84 10.41 30.98 25.58
CA LEU A 84 11.35 30.29 26.45
C LEU A 84 12.80 30.62 26.05
N LYS A 85 13.09 30.69 24.74
CA LYS A 85 14.38 31.09 24.17
C LYS A 85 14.69 32.56 24.41
N SER A 86 13.70 33.46 24.34
CA SER A 86 13.92 34.88 24.64
C SER A 86 14.21 35.10 26.12
N ASP A 87 13.46 34.44 27.01
CA ASP A 87 13.61 34.64 28.45
C ASP A 87 14.87 33.95 28.98
N SER A 88 15.25 32.79 28.42
CA SER A 88 16.55 32.16 28.74
C SER A 88 17.75 32.95 28.22
N ALA A 89 17.66 33.57 27.03
CA ALA A 89 18.70 34.48 26.55
C ALA A 89 18.79 35.75 27.43
N LEU A 90 17.66 36.25 27.92
CA LEU A 90 17.63 37.38 28.84
C LEU A 90 18.29 37.01 30.19
N GLU A 91 17.94 35.84 30.75
CA GLU A 91 18.47 35.35 32.02
C GLU A 91 19.96 34.98 31.94
N PHE A 92 20.42 34.46 30.80
CA PHE A 92 21.84 34.23 30.56
C PHE A 92 22.63 35.54 30.44
N SER A 93 22.04 36.60 29.88
CA SER A 93 22.70 37.91 29.75
C SER A 93 22.62 38.80 31.00
N GLN A 94 21.57 38.67 31.82
CA GLN A 94 21.31 39.59 32.95
C GLN A 94 21.27 38.91 34.31
N GLY A 95 20.99 37.61 34.37
CA GLY A 95 20.82 36.84 35.60
C GLY A 95 22.16 36.53 36.28
N ASP A 96 22.12 36.35 37.60
CA ASP A 96 23.32 36.22 38.44
C ASP A 96 24.15 34.99 38.09
N THR A 97 23.53 33.91 37.61
CA THR A 97 24.25 32.71 37.14
C THR A 97 24.94 32.96 35.80
N GLY A 98 24.30 33.67 34.87
CA GLY A 98 24.90 34.06 33.59
C GLY A 98 26.06 35.05 33.77
N LYS A 99 25.91 35.99 34.72
CA LYS A 99 27.01 36.87 35.17
C LYS A 99 28.13 36.09 35.86
N THR A 100 27.82 35.12 36.72
CA THR A 100 28.85 34.30 37.40
C THR A 100 29.62 33.41 36.42
N ILE A 101 28.95 32.83 35.41
CA ILE A 101 29.61 32.08 34.34
C ILE A 101 30.48 33.04 33.51
N THR A 102 29.95 34.20 33.13
CA THR A 102 30.70 35.22 32.40
C THR A 102 31.89 35.73 33.21
N GLU A 103 31.74 35.98 34.51
CA GLU A 103 32.80 36.38 35.44
C GLU A 103 33.82 35.25 35.65
N SER A 104 33.39 33.99 35.67
CA SER A 104 34.31 32.84 35.74
C SER A 104 35.13 32.70 34.46
N PHE A 105 34.58 33.01 33.29
CA PHE A 105 35.32 33.08 32.03
C PHE A 105 36.18 34.36 31.95
N THR A 106 35.74 35.47 32.55
CA THR A 106 36.42 36.77 32.52
C THR A 106 37.52 36.90 33.59
N ASN A 107 37.43 36.18 34.70
CA ASN A 107 38.41 36.20 35.80
C ASN A 107 39.22 34.90 35.92
N ARG A 108 39.07 33.97 34.97
CA ARG A 108 39.99 32.82 34.86
C ARG A 108 41.42 33.36 34.69
N PRO A 109 42.38 33.00 35.55
CA PRO A 109 43.76 33.45 35.39
C PRO A 109 44.27 33.03 34.00
N PRO A 110 45.00 33.89 33.28
CA PRO A 110 45.48 33.56 31.95
C PRO A 110 46.36 32.32 32.03
N ASP A 111 46.06 31.33 31.18
CA ASP A 111 46.97 30.21 30.97
C ASP A 111 48.32 30.80 30.54
N GLN A 112 49.39 30.45 31.26
CA GLN A 112 50.72 30.95 30.94
C GLN A 112 51.06 30.49 29.52
N ILE A 113 51.27 31.46 28.63
CA ILE A 113 51.71 31.19 27.27
C ILE A 113 53.04 30.46 27.36
N SER A 114 53.03 29.16 27.06
CA SER A 114 54.25 28.38 26.93
C SER A 114 55.10 29.04 25.85
N GLN A 115 56.33 29.44 26.23
CA GLN A 115 57.28 30.07 25.31
C GLN A 115 57.72 29.12 24.18
N ASP A 116 57.40 27.84 24.34
CA ASP A 116 57.74 26.73 23.45
C ASP A 116 56.56 26.34 22.54
N ALA A 117 55.43 27.06 22.64
CA ALA A 117 54.29 26.82 21.79
C ALA A 117 54.65 27.14 20.32
N PRO A 118 54.31 26.27 19.35
CA PRO A 118 54.74 26.41 17.95
C PRO A 118 54.41 27.78 17.33
N PHE A 119 53.30 28.41 17.74
CA PHE A 119 52.88 29.73 17.25
C PHE A 119 53.70 30.89 17.84
N ILE A 120 54.25 30.75 19.06
CA ILE A 120 55.16 31.73 19.68
C ILE A 120 56.56 31.62 19.06
N GLN A 121 57.01 30.41 18.76
CA GLN A 121 58.24 30.19 18.01
C GLN A 121 58.12 30.75 16.58
N ALA A 122 57.00 30.53 15.91
CA ALA A 122 56.72 31.10 14.59
C ALA A 122 56.66 32.65 14.63
N ALA A 123 56.12 33.25 15.69
CA ALA A 123 56.11 34.69 15.87
C ALA A 123 57.52 35.27 16.10
N ARG A 124 58.37 34.61 16.91
CA ARG A 124 59.78 34.99 17.11
C ARG A 124 60.64 34.77 15.87
N ASP A 125 60.40 33.69 15.14
CA ASP A 125 61.08 33.42 13.87
C ASP A 125 60.67 34.47 12.82
N THR A 126 59.41 34.92 12.82
CA THR A 126 58.92 36.02 11.97
C THR A 126 59.50 37.38 12.38
N GLU A 127 59.61 37.67 13.69
CA GLU A 127 60.28 38.86 14.22
C GLU A 127 61.77 38.88 13.82
N SER A 128 62.47 37.76 13.99
CA SER A 128 63.90 37.63 13.66
C SER A 128 64.20 37.73 12.15
N ARG A 129 63.19 37.45 11.31
CA ARG A 129 63.25 37.53 9.84
C ARG A 129 62.56 38.75 9.27
N ALA A 130 62.05 39.66 10.11
CA ALA A 130 61.29 40.83 9.67
C ALA A 130 62.10 41.71 8.69
N ASP A 131 63.42 41.83 8.88
CA ASP A 131 64.29 42.56 7.96
C ASP A 131 64.38 41.93 6.56
N SER A 132 64.16 40.63 6.41
CA SER A 132 64.10 39.94 5.11
C SER A 132 62.72 39.99 4.44
N ILE A 133 61.68 40.29 5.22
CA ILE A 133 60.29 40.38 4.76
C ILE A 133 59.96 41.82 4.31
N VAL A 134 60.59 42.83 4.93
CA VAL A 134 60.30 44.26 4.70
C VAL A 134 61.50 45.05 4.12
N GLY A 135 62.73 44.54 4.27
CA GLY A 135 63.94 45.14 3.71
C GLY A 135 64.24 44.66 2.29
N ASP A 136 64.62 45.58 1.41
CA ASP A 136 64.91 45.38 -0.03
C ASP A 136 66.24 44.62 -0.28
N THR A 137 66.53 43.59 0.54
CA THR A 137 67.81 42.86 0.56
C THR A 137 67.68 41.33 0.61
N GLY A 138 66.48 40.75 0.41
CA GLY A 138 66.25 39.29 0.41
C GLY A 138 65.30 38.80 -0.69
N GLN A 139 65.39 37.50 -1.05
CA GLN A 139 64.76 36.84 -2.21
C GLN A 139 63.29 37.24 -2.49
N SER A 140 62.97 37.47 -3.76
CA SER A 140 61.65 37.89 -4.25
C SER A 140 60.53 36.94 -3.80
N CYS A 141 59.66 37.41 -2.93
CA CYS A 141 58.42 36.71 -2.61
C CYS A 141 57.48 36.72 -3.83
N THR A 142 56.90 35.57 -4.18
CA THR A 142 55.91 35.47 -5.26
C THR A 142 54.55 35.04 -4.73
N ALA A 143 53.50 35.76 -5.14
CA ALA A 143 52.13 35.39 -4.82
C ALA A 143 51.71 34.20 -5.70
N GLN A 144 51.28 33.11 -5.08
CA GLN A 144 50.74 31.95 -5.78
C GLN A 144 49.32 31.66 -5.30
N VAL A 145 48.45 31.28 -6.24
CA VAL A 145 47.09 30.83 -5.94
C VAL A 145 47.13 29.32 -5.78
N VAL A 146 46.76 28.82 -4.60
CA VAL A 146 46.60 27.38 -4.37
C VAL A 146 45.13 27.05 -4.43
N ASN A 147 44.79 26.11 -5.32
CA ASN A 147 43.47 25.51 -5.38
C ASN A 147 43.53 24.16 -4.68
N ARG A 148 42.74 23.98 -3.62
CA ARG A 148 42.57 22.68 -2.98
C ARG A 148 41.13 22.21 -3.19
N SER A 149 41.01 20.96 -3.62
CA SER A 149 39.74 20.25 -3.69
C SER A 149 39.64 19.30 -2.51
N GLU A 150 38.58 19.43 -1.73
CA GLU A 150 38.23 18.51 -0.66
C GLU A 150 36.95 17.77 -1.04
N PHE A 151 36.93 16.46 -0.83
CA PHE A 151 35.76 15.64 -1.11
C PHE A 151 35.14 15.20 0.21
N THR A 152 33.89 15.59 0.41
CA THR A 152 33.08 15.19 1.57
C THR A 152 31.97 14.26 1.11
N ASN A 153 31.68 13.23 1.91
CA ASN A 153 30.63 12.28 1.61
C ASN A 153 29.39 12.62 2.43
N HIS A 154 28.26 12.77 1.75
CA HIS A 154 26.96 13.02 2.36
C HIS A 154 25.98 11.92 2.02
N THR A 155 25.43 11.27 3.04
CA THR A 155 24.39 10.25 2.87
C THR A 155 23.01 10.87 3.08
N CYS A 156 22.09 10.54 2.18
CA CYS A 156 20.71 11.02 2.20
C CYS A 156 19.73 9.87 1.93
N GLU A 157 18.45 10.13 2.18
CA GLU A 157 17.33 9.17 2.07
C GLU A 157 16.39 9.58 0.93
N ARG A 158 15.96 8.61 0.11
CA ARG A 158 15.00 8.83 -0.98
C ARG A 158 14.13 7.60 -1.28
N ASP A 159 12.91 7.85 -1.75
CA ASP A 159 12.00 6.78 -2.21
C ASP A 159 12.19 6.50 -3.70
N LEU A 160 12.17 5.22 -4.05
CA LEU A 160 12.27 4.78 -5.44
C LEU A 160 10.90 4.73 -6.11
N GLN A 161 10.89 4.80 -7.45
CA GLN A 161 9.66 4.55 -8.21
C GLN A 161 9.34 3.05 -8.20
N VAL A 162 8.09 2.68 -7.91
CA VAL A 162 7.64 1.29 -7.89
C VAL A 162 6.42 1.11 -8.79
N GLU A 163 6.58 0.24 -9.77
CA GLU A 163 5.53 -0.17 -10.70
C GLU A 163 5.09 -1.60 -10.42
N ASN A 164 3.79 -1.82 -10.47
CA ASN A 164 3.18 -3.14 -10.32
C ASN A 164 2.29 -3.44 -11.54
N PHE A 165 2.00 -4.71 -11.75
CA PHE A 165 1.24 -5.15 -12.91
C PHE A 165 -0.03 -5.89 -12.51
N CYS A 166 -1.14 -5.53 -13.14
CA CYS A 166 -2.37 -6.30 -13.12
C CYS A 166 -2.53 -7.03 -14.46
N THR A 167 -3.14 -8.20 -14.44
CA THR A 167 -3.60 -8.85 -15.67
C THR A 167 -5.11 -8.89 -15.68
N ARG A 168 -5.72 -8.61 -16.83
CA ARG A 168 -7.15 -8.79 -17.06
C ARG A 168 -7.34 -9.63 -18.30
N GLU A 169 -8.09 -10.71 -18.16
CA GLU A 169 -8.29 -11.72 -19.20
C GLU A 169 -9.78 -11.84 -19.53
N ALA A 170 -10.10 -11.71 -20.81
CA ALA A 170 -11.45 -11.92 -21.31
C ALA A 170 -11.69 -13.41 -21.51
N THR A 171 -12.76 -13.89 -20.88
CA THR A 171 -13.23 -15.27 -20.97
C THR A 171 -14.65 -15.28 -21.49
N LEU A 172 -15.01 -16.31 -22.25
CA LEU A 172 -16.37 -16.50 -22.73
C LEU A 172 -17.15 -17.31 -21.71
N LYS A 173 -18.24 -16.73 -21.19
CA LYS A 173 -19.09 -17.39 -20.20
C LYS A 173 -20.39 -17.82 -20.87
N ASP A 174 -20.74 -19.09 -20.69
CA ASP A 174 -22.06 -19.59 -21.05
C ASP A 174 -23.09 -19.06 -20.04
N ASN A 175 -24.10 -18.37 -20.56
CA ASN A 175 -25.26 -17.92 -19.80
C ASN A 175 -26.50 -18.54 -20.44
N ALA A 176 -26.72 -19.81 -20.10
CA ALA A 176 -27.87 -20.58 -20.53
C ALA A 176 -29.02 -20.39 -19.52
N THR A 177 -30.18 -19.97 -20.03
CA THR A 177 -31.41 -19.89 -19.24
C THR A 177 -32.46 -20.81 -19.85
N THR A 178 -33.39 -21.30 -19.02
CA THR A 178 -34.52 -22.11 -19.51
C THR A 178 -35.76 -21.24 -19.56
N GLN A 179 -36.49 -21.32 -20.66
CA GLN A 179 -37.78 -20.66 -20.82
C GLN A 179 -38.85 -21.66 -21.21
N LYS A 180 -40.09 -21.37 -20.84
CA LYS A 180 -41.25 -22.16 -21.24
C LYS A 180 -41.82 -21.60 -22.55
N VAL A 181 -42.03 -22.45 -23.53
CA VAL A 181 -42.60 -22.10 -24.84
C VAL A 181 -43.80 -22.98 -25.14
N ASN A 182 -44.85 -22.38 -25.70
CA ASN A 182 -46.03 -23.12 -26.13
C ASN A 182 -45.89 -23.47 -27.62
N ARG A 183 -45.97 -24.75 -27.97
CA ARG A 183 -45.94 -25.24 -29.35
C ARG A 183 -47.21 -26.01 -29.68
N THR A 184 -47.62 -25.93 -30.95
CA THR A 184 -48.84 -26.58 -31.45
C THR A 184 -48.50 -27.69 -32.42
N TYR A 185 -49.09 -28.86 -32.21
CA TYR A 185 -48.89 -30.05 -33.04
C TYR A 185 -50.22 -30.54 -33.59
N GLN A 186 -50.28 -30.90 -34.87
CA GLN A 186 -51.46 -31.48 -35.50
C GLN A 186 -51.18 -32.91 -35.95
N GLN A 187 -52.11 -33.82 -35.65
CA GLN A 187 -51.99 -35.23 -36.01
C GLN A 187 -53.32 -35.76 -36.54
N VAL A 188 -53.27 -36.51 -37.63
CA VAL A 188 -54.43 -37.24 -38.15
C VAL A 188 -54.45 -38.63 -37.50
N VAL A 189 -55.49 -38.90 -36.71
CA VAL A 189 -55.72 -40.18 -36.05
C VAL A 189 -56.75 -40.97 -36.85
N THR A 190 -56.34 -42.13 -37.37
CA THR A 190 -57.27 -43.07 -38.04
C THR A 190 -57.92 -43.98 -36.99
N LEU A 191 -59.25 -43.95 -36.92
CA LEU A 191 -60.05 -44.77 -36.03
C LEU A 191 -60.62 -45.95 -36.81
N ASN A 192 -60.20 -47.17 -36.44
CA ASN A 192 -60.63 -48.40 -37.07
C ASN A 192 -61.81 -49.00 -36.31
N TYR A 193 -62.84 -49.45 -37.03
CA TYR A 193 -64.01 -50.09 -36.44
C TYR A 193 -63.71 -51.52 -36.01
N ALA A 194 -64.08 -51.86 -34.77
CA ALA A 194 -64.01 -53.21 -34.24
C ALA A 194 -65.41 -53.74 -33.91
N ARG A 195 -65.81 -54.86 -34.51
CA ARG A 195 -67.11 -55.50 -34.27
C ARG A 195 -67.28 -56.01 -32.84
N SER A 196 -66.20 -56.41 -32.18
CA SER A 196 -66.21 -56.92 -30.80
C SER A 196 -66.61 -55.85 -29.79
N THR A 197 -66.15 -54.62 -29.99
CA THR A 197 -66.43 -53.47 -29.11
C THR A 197 -67.52 -52.55 -29.66
N ARG A 198 -67.94 -52.75 -30.91
CA ARG A 198 -68.89 -51.88 -31.66
C ARG A 198 -68.46 -50.40 -31.64
N GLN A 199 -67.16 -50.17 -31.77
CA GLN A 199 -66.55 -48.85 -31.60
C GLN A 199 -65.46 -48.63 -32.64
N TRP A 200 -65.21 -47.38 -33.02
CA TRP A 200 -64.00 -47.01 -33.76
C TRP A 200 -62.93 -46.60 -32.76
N SER A 201 -61.73 -47.17 -32.88
CA SER A 201 -60.61 -46.87 -31.98
C SER A 201 -59.33 -46.58 -32.76
N GLY A 202 -58.55 -45.65 -32.26
CA GLY A 202 -57.19 -45.36 -32.70
C GLY A 202 -56.36 -44.81 -31.54
N ASN A 203 -55.07 -44.61 -31.79
CA ASN A 203 -54.15 -44.06 -30.79
C ASN A 203 -53.58 -42.73 -31.27
N LEU A 204 -53.63 -41.73 -30.40
CA LEU A 204 -52.91 -40.48 -30.52
C LEU A 204 -51.55 -40.64 -29.83
N THR A 205 -50.46 -40.33 -30.52
CA THR A 205 -49.11 -40.42 -29.96
C THR A 205 -48.57 -39.04 -29.63
N ILE A 206 -48.12 -38.81 -28.40
CA ILE A 206 -47.58 -37.52 -27.97
C ILE A 206 -46.25 -37.24 -28.70
N PRO A 207 -46.10 -36.08 -29.37
CA PRO A 207 -44.95 -35.81 -30.24
C PRO A 207 -43.68 -35.41 -29.47
N THR A 208 -43.83 -34.82 -28.28
CA THR A 208 -42.73 -34.31 -27.46
C THR A 208 -43.05 -34.40 -25.96
N SER A 209 -42.03 -34.45 -25.11
CA SER A 209 -42.20 -34.46 -23.65
C SER A 209 -42.47 -33.04 -23.15
N GLY A 210 -43.42 -32.88 -22.24
CA GLY A 210 -43.77 -31.57 -21.69
C GLY A 210 -45.10 -31.57 -20.95
N ARG A 211 -45.70 -30.39 -20.80
CA ARG A 211 -47.02 -30.24 -20.19
C ARG A 211 -48.05 -29.97 -21.30
N LEU A 212 -48.95 -30.92 -21.53
CA LEU A 212 -50.06 -30.76 -22.46
C LEU A 212 -51.10 -29.81 -21.85
N LEU A 213 -51.24 -28.62 -22.42
CA LEU A 213 -52.14 -27.59 -21.92
C LEU A 213 -53.55 -27.77 -22.48
N ASN A 214 -53.67 -27.92 -23.80
CA ASN A 214 -54.96 -27.96 -24.51
C ASN A 214 -54.94 -29.01 -25.61
N ALA A 215 -56.09 -29.63 -25.86
CA ALA A 215 -56.32 -30.49 -27.01
C ALA A 215 -57.58 -30.06 -27.76
N SER A 216 -57.53 -30.11 -29.09
CA SER A 216 -58.72 -30.00 -29.94
C SER A 216 -58.86 -31.23 -30.83
N VAL A 217 -60.10 -31.52 -31.21
CA VAL A 217 -60.43 -32.59 -32.15
C VAL A 217 -61.41 -32.06 -33.20
N ASP A 218 -61.05 -32.32 -34.45
CA ASP A 218 -61.72 -31.89 -35.65
C ASP A 218 -61.98 -33.10 -36.53
N GLY A 219 -63.20 -33.27 -37.03
CA GLY A 219 -63.51 -34.39 -37.91
C GLY A 219 -64.79 -34.16 -38.69
N GLU A 220 -64.70 -34.21 -40.02
CA GLU A 220 -65.83 -34.08 -40.94
C GLU A 220 -65.44 -34.68 -42.32
N PRO A 221 -66.23 -35.60 -42.91
CA PRO A 221 -67.41 -36.26 -42.34
C PRO A 221 -67.04 -37.48 -41.48
N LEU A 222 -67.72 -37.65 -40.35
CA LEU A 222 -67.68 -38.85 -39.51
C LEU A 222 -68.90 -39.72 -39.83
N VAL A 223 -68.68 -41.01 -40.13
CA VAL A 223 -69.79 -41.91 -40.50
C VAL A 223 -70.76 -42.13 -39.33
N ILE A 224 -72.06 -42.02 -39.59
CA ILE A 224 -73.14 -42.39 -38.68
C ILE A 224 -73.84 -43.59 -39.31
N PRO A 225 -73.63 -44.82 -38.82
CA PRO A 225 -74.19 -46.00 -39.46
C PRO A 225 -75.70 -45.93 -39.59
N TRP A 226 -76.24 -46.45 -40.69
CA TRP A 226 -77.67 -46.67 -40.79
C TRP A 226 -78.18 -47.69 -39.76
N ILE A 227 -79.35 -47.40 -39.20
CA ILE A 227 -80.07 -48.20 -38.20
C ILE A 227 -81.56 -48.31 -38.58
N GLU A 228 -82.24 -49.36 -38.11
CA GLU A 228 -83.63 -49.65 -38.48
C GLU A 228 -84.61 -48.56 -38.03
N GLU A 229 -84.31 -47.85 -36.95
CA GLU A 229 -85.13 -46.72 -36.47
C GLU A 229 -85.14 -45.54 -37.44
N CYS A 230 -84.16 -45.50 -38.36
CA CYS A 230 -84.02 -44.56 -39.47
C CYS A 230 -84.55 -45.13 -40.81
N ASP A 231 -85.29 -46.23 -40.75
CA ASP A 231 -85.89 -46.86 -41.92
C ASP A 231 -87.20 -46.19 -42.34
N ALA A 232 -87.09 -44.97 -42.88
CA ALA A 232 -88.22 -44.26 -43.44
C ALA A 232 -87.79 -43.52 -44.72
N GLU A 233 -88.39 -43.93 -45.84
CA GLU A 233 -88.11 -43.34 -47.15
C GLU A 233 -88.34 -41.82 -47.13
N GLY A 234 -87.27 -41.07 -47.40
CA GLY A 234 -87.29 -39.62 -47.53
C GLY A 234 -87.69 -38.82 -46.29
N LYS A 235 -87.81 -39.44 -45.10
CA LYS A 235 -88.24 -38.76 -43.86
C LYS A 235 -87.43 -39.19 -42.64
N VAL A 236 -86.95 -38.23 -41.86
CA VAL A 236 -86.32 -38.49 -40.56
C VAL A 236 -87.40 -38.49 -39.47
N ARG A 237 -87.71 -39.68 -38.94
CA ARG A 237 -88.68 -39.85 -37.85
C ARG A 237 -88.05 -39.53 -36.48
N ASP A 238 -88.89 -39.23 -35.48
CA ASP A 238 -88.41 -38.99 -34.11
C ASP A 238 -87.76 -40.23 -33.48
N SER A 239 -88.13 -41.43 -33.94
CA SER A 239 -87.44 -42.69 -33.62
C SER A 239 -85.96 -42.66 -34.04
N CYS A 240 -85.67 -42.20 -35.27
CA CYS A 240 -84.32 -42.05 -35.78
C CYS A 240 -83.54 -41.00 -34.98
N LYS A 241 -84.16 -39.85 -34.69
CA LYS A 241 -83.53 -38.78 -33.88
C LYS A 241 -83.18 -39.23 -32.47
N SER A 242 -84.01 -40.08 -31.88
CA SER A 242 -83.79 -40.59 -30.52
C SER A 242 -82.77 -41.73 -30.46
N ALA A 243 -82.62 -42.49 -31.56
CA ALA A 243 -81.73 -43.64 -31.65
C ALA A 243 -80.31 -43.26 -32.10
N VAL A 244 -80.15 -42.24 -32.95
CA VAL A 244 -78.84 -41.71 -33.32
C VAL A 244 -78.28 -40.87 -32.17
N SER A 245 -77.21 -41.35 -31.56
CA SER A 245 -76.45 -40.60 -30.57
C SER A 245 -74.99 -41.00 -30.73
N GLU A 246 -74.21 -40.02 -31.16
CA GLU A 246 -72.84 -40.17 -31.59
C GLU A 246 -71.93 -39.41 -30.64
N SER A 247 -70.83 -40.03 -30.24
CA SER A 247 -69.87 -39.39 -29.38
C SER A 247 -68.44 -39.79 -29.69
N LEU A 248 -67.52 -38.89 -29.38
CA LEU A 248 -66.09 -39.11 -29.48
C LEU A 248 -65.44 -38.89 -28.13
N THR A 249 -64.61 -39.84 -27.71
CA THR A 249 -63.84 -39.79 -26.46
C THR A 249 -62.37 -39.58 -26.75
N LEU A 250 -61.79 -38.56 -26.13
CA LEU A 250 -60.37 -38.20 -26.19
C LEU A 250 -59.94 -37.66 -24.81
N PHE A 251 -58.79 -38.09 -24.30
CA PHE A 251 -58.31 -37.73 -22.95
C PHE A 251 -59.37 -37.93 -21.86
N GLU A 252 -60.05 -39.08 -21.89
CA GLU A 252 -61.10 -39.46 -20.92
C GLU A 252 -62.32 -38.51 -20.89
N ARG A 253 -62.44 -37.62 -21.88
CA ARG A 253 -63.60 -36.73 -22.06
C ARG A 253 -64.39 -37.15 -23.28
N THR A 254 -65.70 -37.23 -23.13
CA THR A 254 -66.64 -37.61 -24.19
C THR A 254 -67.39 -36.40 -24.69
N PHE A 255 -67.38 -36.19 -26.00
CA PHE A 255 -68.03 -35.07 -26.68
C PHE A 255 -69.10 -35.59 -27.65
N PRO A 256 -70.23 -34.88 -27.78
CA PRO A 256 -71.22 -35.22 -28.81
C PRO A 256 -70.66 -34.93 -30.20
N ILE A 257 -71.07 -35.73 -31.18
CA ILE A 257 -70.83 -35.47 -32.60
C ILE A 257 -72.13 -34.91 -33.19
N ASP A 258 -72.04 -33.77 -33.87
CA ASP A 258 -73.18 -33.13 -34.51
C ASP A 258 -73.57 -33.89 -35.78
N VAL A 259 -74.86 -34.11 -35.98
CA VAL A 259 -75.37 -34.75 -37.20
C VAL A 259 -75.48 -33.73 -38.32
N ILE A 260 -74.75 -33.94 -39.43
CA ILE A 260 -74.86 -33.15 -40.67
C ILE A 260 -75.97 -33.74 -41.55
N ASN A 261 -75.87 -35.04 -41.83
CA ASN A 261 -76.81 -35.78 -42.65
C ASN A 261 -77.32 -36.98 -41.87
N TRP A 262 -78.64 -37.15 -41.82
CA TRP A 262 -79.27 -38.27 -41.13
C TRP A 262 -79.14 -39.56 -41.97
N PRO A 263 -78.94 -40.73 -41.33
CA PRO A 263 -79.05 -42.00 -42.03
C PRO A 263 -80.43 -42.16 -42.65
N ARG A 264 -80.50 -42.78 -43.83
CA ARG A 264 -81.73 -42.89 -44.62
C ARG A 264 -81.77 -44.17 -45.44
N SER A 265 -82.98 -44.59 -45.81
CA SER A 265 -83.20 -45.65 -46.80
C SER A 265 -83.97 -45.12 -48.01
N GLU A 266 -83.74 -45.73 -49.16
CA GLU A 266 -84.49 -45.50 -50.40
C GLU A 266 -84.81 -46.84 -51.05
N SER A 267 -86.04 -47.02 -51.51
CA SER A 267 -86.36 -48.17 -52.37
C SER A 267 -86.48 -47.74 -53.83
N ILE A 268 -85.81 -48.49 -54.69
CA ILE A 268 -85.98 -48.38 -56.14
C ILE A 268 -86.86 -49.54 -56.56
N CYS A 269 -88.08 -49.23 -56.98
CA CYS A 269 -89.07 -50.21 -57.40
C CYS A 269 -89.21 -50.26 -58.92
N SER A 270 -89.39 -51.46 -59.46
CA SER A 270 -89.61 -51.73 -60.89
C SER A 270 -90.77 -52.71 -61.09
N GLY A 271 -91.29 -52.79 -62.33
CA GLY A 271 -92.52 -53.54 -62.65
C GLY A 271 -93.81 -52.72 -62.46
N GLY A 272 -94.85 -53.02 -63.25
CA GLY A 272 -96.14 -52.33 -63.15
C GLY A 272 -96.75 -52.52 -61.76
N GLN A 273 -97.03 -51.40 -61.06
CA GLN A 273 -97.38 -51.30 -59.63
C GLN A 273 -96.23 -51.42 -58.61
N ASN A 274 -94.97 -51.18 -58.99
CA ASN A 274 -93.82 -51.18 -58.06
C ASN A 274 -93.61 -52.54 -57.35
N THR A 275 -93.89 -53.65 -58.02
CA THR A 275 -93.87 -55.00 -57.42
C THR A 275 -92.47 -55.56 -57.14
N HIS A 276 -91.41 -54.96 -57.70
CA HIS A 276 -90.02 -55.37 -57.49
C HIS A 276 -89.18 -54.22 -56.91
N CYS A 277 -89.17 -54.08 -55.59
CA CYS A 277 -88.41 -53.06 -54.88
C CYS A 277 -87.07 -53.59 -54.36
N THR A 278 -85.98 -52.87 -54.66
CA THR A 278 -84.68 -53.05 -54.00
C THR A 278 -84.43 -51.88 -53.06
N LYS A 279 -84.13 -52.18 -51.81
CA LYS A 279 -83.90 -51.18 -50.76
C LYS A 279 -82.41 -50.91 -50.58
N TYR A 280 -82.05 -49.64 -50.63
CA TYR A 280 -80.70 -49.13 -50.40
C TYR A 280 -80.67 -48.37 -49.08
N THR A 281 -79.63 -48.60 -48.28
CA THR A 281 -79.41 -47.92 -47.00
C THR A 281 -78.17 -47.04 -47.13
N TYR A 282 -78.28 -45.81 -46.65
CA TYR A 282 -77.20 -44.82 -46.66
C TYR A 282 -76.89 -44.40 -45.24
N ASP A 283 -75.62 -44.48 -44.88
CA ASP A 283 -75.10 -43.95 -43.64
C ASP A 283 -75.26 -42.42 -43.60
N GLY A 284 -75.50 -41.90 -42.40
CA GLY A 284 -75.43 -40.49 -42.13
C GLY A 284 -73.99 -39.99 -42.02
N GLN A 285 -73.86 -38.68 -41.85
CA GLN A 285 -72.59 -37.99 -41.65
C GLN A 285 -72.70 -37.06 -40.46
N GLY A 286 -71.67 -37.06 -39.63
CA GLY A 286 -71.53 -36.14 -38.51
C GLY A 286 -70.25 -35.32 -38.59
N LYS A 287 -70.16 -34.31 -37.75
CA LYS A 287 -68.97 -33.49 -37.56
C LYS A 287 -68.67 -33.27 -36.09
N ILE A 288 -67.41 -33.01 -35.79
CA ILE A 288 -66.96 -32.60 -34.46
C ILE A 288 -65.94 -31.48 -34.60
N HIS A 289 -66.09 -30.46 -33.76
CA HIS A 289 -65.12 -29.38 -33.57
C HIS A 289 -65.11 -29.02 -32.09
N GLN A 290 -64.20 -29.62 -31.33
CA GLN A 290 -64.14 -29.45 -29.88
C GLN A 290 -62.74 -29.08 -29.43
N SER A 291 -62.62 -28.17 -28.46
CA SER A 291 -61.36 -27.76 -27.84
C SER A 291 -61.52 -27.72 -26.32
N PHE A 292 -60.53 -28.22 -25.58
CA PHE A 292 -60.61 -28.34 -24.13
C PHE A 292 -59.22 -28.37 -23.47
N GLY A 293 -59.15 -27.81 -22.25
CA GLY A 293 -57.97 -27.87 -21.40
C GLY A 293 -57.75 -29.29 -20.85
N VAL A 294 -56.50 -29.74 -20.87
CA VAL A 294 -56.08 -31.06 -20.35
C VAL A 294 -55.26 -30.88 -19.08
N ASP A 295 -54.25 -30.00 -19.15
CA ASP A 295 -53.29 -29.72 -18.09
C ASP A 295 -52.61 -30.96 -17.47
N LYS A 296 -51.81 -31.68 -18.28
CA LYS A 296 -51.19 -32.95 -17.87
C LYS A 296 -49.73 -33.06 -18.30
N ALA A 297 -48.86 -33.57 -17.44
CA ALA A 297 -47.49 -33.95 -17.82
C ALA A 297 -47.53 -35.21 -18.70
N VAL A 298 -46.83 -35.15 -19.84
CA VAL A 298 -46.80 -36.24 -20.83
C VAL A 298 -45.37 -36.46 -21.34
N THR A 299 -45.10 -37.67 -21.82
CA THR A 299 -43.80 -38.04 -22.41
C THR A 299 -43.91 -38.29 -23.90
N ALA A 300 -42.88 -37.93 -24.67
CA ALA A 300 -42.80 -38.26 -26.08
C ALA A 300 -43.02 -39.77 -26.32
N GLY A 301 -43.86 -40.11 -27.30
CA GLY A 301 -44.25 -41.49 -27.60
C GLY A 301 -45.36 -42.06 -26.73
N GLN A 302 -45.83 -41.35 -25.70
CA GLN A 302 -47.00 -41.78 -24.91
C GLN A 302 -48.25 -41.82 -25.79
N ASN A 303 -49.06 -42.88 -25.64
CA ASN A 303 -50.28 -43.06 -26.42
C ASN A 303 -51.53 -42.76 -25.60
N PHE A 304 -52.49 -42.09 -26.22
CA PHE A 304 -53.83 -41.85 -25.70
C PHE A 304 -54.87 -42.43 -26.63
N ALA A 305 -55.83 -43.18 -26.06
CA ALA A 305 -56.91 -43.76 -26.82
C ALA A 305 -57.83 -42.65 -27.34
N VAL A 306 -58.13 -42.72 -28.63
CA VAL A 306 -59.16 -41.90 -29.29
C VAL A 306 -60.23 -42.88 -29.77
N SER A 307 -61.48 -42.58 -29.45
CA SER A 307 -62.54 -43.50 -29.82
C SER A 307 -63.85 -42.81 -30.17
N LYS A 308 -64.53 -43.32 -31.20
CA LYS A 308 -65.87 -42.88 -31.59
C LYS A 308 -66.85 -43.99 -31.28
N THR A 309 -67.97 -43.65 -30.65
CA THR A 309 -69.08 -44.55 -30.34
C THR A 309 -70.37 -44.05 -30.97
N SER A 310 -71.17 -45.01 -31.42
CA SER A 310 -72.54 -44.80 -31.87
C SER A 310 -73.44 -45.60 -30.94
N ARG A 311 -74.52 -45.00 -30.43
CA ARG A 311 -75.44 -45.64 -29.47
C ARG A 311 -76.07 -46.91 -30.05
N THR A 312 -76.48 -46.86 -31.31
CA THR A 312 -77.02 -48.00 -32.06
C THR A 312 -76.15 -48.20 -33.30
N VAL A 313 -75.66 -49.42 -33.52
CA VAL A 313 -74.83 -49.77 -34.68
C VAL A 313 -75.40 -51.02 -35.34
N SER A 314 -75.54 -51.00 -36.65
CA SER A 314 -75.93 -52.18 -37.44
C SER A 314 -74.86 -53.28 -37.36
N SER A 315 -75.25 -54.55 -37.57
CA SER A 315 -74.36 -55.72 -37.46
C SER A 315 -73.23 -55.79 -38.52
N GLY A 316 -73.16 -54.81 -39.43
CA GLY A 316 -72.17 -54.72 -40.51
C GLY A 316 -70.77 -54.28 -40.06
N SER A 317 -69.78 -54.48 -40.94
CA SER A 317 -68.46 -53.85 -40.76
C SER A 317 -68.55 -52.40 -41.21
N GLN A 318 -68.01 -51.47 -40.42
CA GLN A 318 -67.97 -50.06 -40.75
C GLN A 318 -66.62 -49.66 -41.34
N LYS A 319 -66.59 -48.61 -42.16
CA LYS A 319 -65.34 -48.05 -42.70
C LYS A 319 -64.57 -47.31 -41.59
N PRO A 320 -63.22 -47.27 -41.64
CA PRO A 320 -62.44 -46.39 -40.78
C PRO A 320 -62.82 -44.92 -40.98
N VAL A 321 -62.65 -44.13 -39.93
CA VAL A 321 -62.82 -42.68 -39.97
C VAL A 321 -61.53 -41.99 -39.52
N GLN A 322 -61.34 -40.73 -39.91
CA GLN A 322 -60.19 -39.95 -39.50
C GLN A 322 -60.65 -38.72 -38.72
N VAL A 323 -59.87 -38.38 -37.69
CA VAL A 323 -60.00 -37.12 -36.96
C VAL A 323 -58.65 -36.45 -36.88
N THR A 324 -58.62 -35.13 -36.97
CA THR A 324 -57.43 -34.32 -36.74
C THR A 324 -57.44 -33.89 -35.29
N VAL A 325 -56.38 -34.22 -34.55
CA VAL A 325 -56.18 -33.78 -33.17
C VAL A 325 -55.10 -32.71 -33.16
N THR A 326 -55.40 -31.55 -32.57
CA THR A 326 -54.41 -30.49 -32.34
C THR A 326 -54.03 -30.45 -30.87
N LEU A 327 -52.75 -30.46 -30.55
CA LEU A 327 -52.20 -30.43 -29.19
C LEU A 327 -51.43 -29.15 -28.97
N VAL A 328 -51.67 -28.46 -27.86
CA VAL A 328 -50.87 -27.32 -27.39
C VAL A 328 -50.02 -27.77 -26.21
N MET A 329 -48.71 -27.84 -26.42
CA MET A 329 -47.72 -28.32 -25.46
C MET A 329 -46.92 -27.15 -24.90
N GLU A 330 -46.75 -27.08 -23.59
CA GLU A 330 -45.74 -26.26 -22.93
C GLU A 330 -44.45 -27.07 -22.80
N GLU A 331 -43.41 -26.62 -23.48
CA GLU A 331 -42.09 -27.22 -23.54
C GLU A 331 -41.05 -26.31 -22.88
N THR A 332 -39.94 -26.90 -22.43
CA THR A 332 -38.80 -26.14 -21.91
C THR A 332 -37.75 -26.03 -23.01
N GLU A 333 -37.40 -24.80 -23.37
CA GLU A 333 -36.36 -24.50 -24.35
C GLU A 333 -35.19 -23.78 -23.65
N THR A 334 -33.97 -24.16 -23.98
CA THR A 334 -32.76 -23.51 -23.47
C THR A 334 -32.40 -22.33 -24.37
N VAL A 335 -32.33 -21.14 -23.80
CA VAL A 335 -31.88 -19.92 -24.47
C VAL A 335 -30.45 -19.61 -24.06
N TYR A 336 -29.56 -19.56 -25.04
CA TYR A 336 -28.15 -19.22 -24.84
C TYR A 336 -27.94 -17.73 -25.12
N ALA A 337 -27.40 -17.02 -24.11
CA ALA A 337 -27.01 -15.62 -24.21
C ALA A 337 -25.55 -15.44 -23.73
N PRO A 338 -24.57 -16.07 -24.40
CA PRO A 338 -23.18 -15.99 -23.97
C PRO A 338 -22.65 -14.56 -23.97
N GLU A 339 -21.71 -14.29 -23.07
CA GLU A 339 -21.10 -12.96 -22.90
C GLU A 339 -19.59 -13.06 -22.68
N VAL A 340 -18.90 -11.95 -22.96
CA VAL A 340 -17.48 -11.77 -22.62
C VAL A 340 -17.40 -11.26 -21.19
N VAL A 341 -16.72 -12.02 -20.32
CA VAL A 341 -16.47 -11.65 -18.92
C VAL A 341 -14.99 -11.43 -18.71
N TRP A 342 -14.65 -10.27 -18.16
CA TRP A 342 -13.28 -9.92 -17.80
C TRP A 342 -12.98 -10.36 -16.37
N VAL A 343 -11.95 -11.20 -16.22
CA VAL A 343 -11.40 -11.59 -14.92
C VAL A 343 -10.09 -10.85 -14.71
N GLU A 344 -10.00 -10.12 -13.61
CA GLU A 344 -8.82 -9.35 -13.25
C GLU A 344 -8.06 -10.02 -12.09
N SER A 345 -6.74 -10.02 -12.19
CA SER A 345 -5.82 -10.53 -11.18
C SER A 345 -4.72 -9.50 -10.94
N CYS A 346 -4.72 -8.92 -9.74
CA CYS A 346 -3.73 -7.97 -9.25
C CYS A 346 -3.11 -8.49 -7.95
N PRO A 347 -1.77 -8.49 -7.81
CA PRO A 347 -1.10 -8.86 -6.56
C PRO A 347 -1.13 -7.74 -5.49
N PHE A 348 -1.76 -6.61 -5.79
CA PHE A 348 -1.88 -5.42 -4.95
C PHE A 348 -3.28 -4.82 -5.09
N SER A 349 -3.67 -3.93 -4.17
CA SER A 349 -4.90 -3.16 -4.33
C SER A 349 -4.70 -2.06 -5.37
N LYS A 350 -5.58 -1.95 -6.36
CA LYS A 350 -5.52 -0.86 -7.36
C LYS A 350 -5.73 0.53 -6.74
N ASP A 351 -6.30 0.59 -5.54
CA ASP A 351 -6.37 1.80 -4.72
C ASP A 351 -5.00 2.25 -4.18
N GLU A 352 -3.91 1.54 -4.50
CA GLU A 352 -2.54 1.96 -4.16
C GLU A 352 -1.84 2.72 -5.30
N GLY A 353 -2.38 2.73 -6.51
CA GLY A 353 -1.66 3.29 -7.66
C GLY A 353 -2.53 3.98 -8.70
N THR A 354 -1.86 4.58 -9.68
CA THR A 354 -2.50 5.08 -10.91
C THR A 354 -2.04 4.24 -12.08
N LYS A 355 -2.96 3.83 -12.95
CA LYS A 355 -2.61 3.14 -14.20
C LYS A 355 -1.82 4.09 -15.10
N THR A 356 -0.60 3.70 -15.47
CA THR A 356 0.31 4.48 -16.33
C THR A 356 0.48 3.87 -17.71
N GLY A 357 0.18 2.58 -17.87
CA GLY A 357 0.33 1.88 -19.14
C GLY A 357 -0.64 0.72 -19.30
N GLU A 358 -0.81 0.30 -20.55
CA GLU A 358 -1.59 -0.86 -20.95
C GLU A 358 -0.88 -1.54 -22.12
N GLU A 359 -0.68 -2.85 -22.00
CA GLU A 359 -0.06 -3.69 -23.02
C GLU A 359 -0.97 -4.87 -23.35
N CYS A 360 -1.21 -5.10 -24.64
CA CYS A 360 -1.91 -6.30 -25.08
C CYS A 360 -0.95 -7.49 -25.10
N ILE A 361 -1.20 -8.49 -24.25
CA ILE A 361 -0.35 -9.68 -24.11
C ILE A 361 -0.98 -10.95 -24.70
N SER A 362 -2.26 -10.89 -25.13
CA SER A 362 -2.88 -11.93 -25.96
C SER A 362 -3.54 -11.28 -27.16
N PRO A 363 -3.14 -11.63 -28.40
CA PRO A 363 -3.59 -10.95 -29.61
C PRO A 363 -5.12 -10.88 -29.70
N GLY A 364 -5.60 -9.77 -30.26
CA GLY A 364 -7.01 -9.59 -30.60
C GLY A 364 -7.48 -10.54 -31.70
N GLY A 365 -8.79 -10.57 -31.90
CA GLY A 365 -9.42 -11.37 -32.94
C GLY A 365 -10.78 -11.89 -32.53
N THR A 366 -11.44 -12.58 -33.46
CA THR A 366 -12.75 -13.19 -33.23
C THR A 366 -12.57 -14.56 -32.59
N ARG A 367 -13.23 -14.80 -31.46
CA ARG A 367 -13.42 -16.14 -30.89
C ARG A 367 -14.88 -16.54 -31.05
N THR A 368 -15.10 -17.80 -31.40
CA THR A 368 -16.44 -18.35 -31.61
C THR A 368 -16.68 -19.49 -30.64
N ILE A 369 -17.88 -19.53 -30.06
CA ILE A 369 -18.36 -20.67 -29.27
C ILE A 369 -19.66 -21.17 -29.88
N THR A 370 -19.84 -22.49 -29.89
CA THR A 370 -21.05 -23.13 -30.39
C THR A 370 -21.89 -23.58 -29.21
N LEU A 371 -23.08 -23.00 -29.06
CA LEU A 371 -24.03 -23.34 -27.99
C LEU A 371 -25.38 -23.66 -28.63
N GLY A 372 -25.97 -24.82 -28.30
CA GLY A 372 -27.24 -25.25 -28.89
C GLY A 372 -27.21 -25.42 -30.42
N GLY A 373 -26.05 -25.70 -31.01
CA GLY A 373 -25.89 -25.81 -32.47
C GLY A 373 -25.86 -24.48 -33.22
N ARG A 374 -25.86 -23.34 -32.51
CA ARG A 374 -25.68 -22.00 -33.08
C ARG A 374 -24.31 -21.44 -32.68
N ASP A 375 -23.65 -20.79 -33.62
CA ASP A 375 -22.37 -20.14 -33.39
C ASP A 375 -22.56 -18.70 -32.88
N TYR A 376 -21.82 -18.36 -31.83
CA TYR A 376 -21.75 -17.05 -31.23
C TYR A 376 -20.31 -16.55 -31.32
N SER A 377 -20.13 -15.44 -32.05
CA SER A 377 -18.82 -14.87 -32.32
C SER A 377 -18.63 -13.56 -31.56
N PHE A 378 -17.49 -13.44 -30.90
CA PHE A 378 -17.10 -12.27 -30.11
C PHE A 378 -15.75 -11.77 -30.61
N THR A 379 -15.65 -10.47 -30.87
CA THR A 379 -14.42 -9.84 -31.35
C THR A 379 -13.90 -8.89 -30.29
N GLU A 380 -12.68 -9.13 -29.82
CA GLU A 380 -11.97 -8.25 -28.89
C GLU A 380 -10.70 -7.72 -29.54
N ALA A 381 -10.36 -6.47 -29.25
CA ALA A 381 -9.10 -5.86 -29.69
C ALA A 381 -7.88 -6.57 -29.07
N CYS A 382 -8.07 -7.17 -27.90
CA CYS A 382 -7.08 -7.98 -27.19
C CYS A 382 -7.82 -8.88 -26.20
N TRP A 383 -7.42 -10.14 -26.10
CA TRP A 383 -8.08 -11.09 -25.18
C TRP A 383 -7.47 -11.08 -23.77
N LYS A 384 -6.30 -10.46 -23.60
CA LYS A 384 -5.62 -10.35 -22.30
C LYS A 384 -4.71 -9.14 -22.28
N TYR A 385 -4.92 -8.27 -21.30
CA TYR A 385 -4.10 -7.09 -21.09
C TYR A 385 -3.21 -7.26 -19.86
N LYS A 386 -2.03 -6.67 -19.94
CA LYS A 386 -1.14 -6.37 -18.82
C LYS A 386 -1.18 -4.87 -18.60
N ASP A 387 -1.72 -4.46 -17.46
CA ASP A 387 -1.84 -3.06 -17.08
C ASP A 387 -0.69 -2.70 -16.13
N THR A 388 0.02 -1.62 -16.42
CA THR A 388 1.10 -1.09 -15.57
C THR A 388 0.53 -0.03 -14.63
N TRP A 389 0.83 -0.16 -13.35
CA TRP A 389 0.36 0.73 -12.29
C TRP A 389 1.54 1.32 -11.52
N LEU A 390 1.61 2.65 -11.47
CA LEU A 390 2.55 3.36 -10.61
C LEU A 390 1.98 3.39 -9.18
N THR A 391 2.57 2.58 -8.31
CA THR A 391 2.14 2.41 -6.90
C THR A 391 2.96 3.25 -5.92
N GLN A 392 4.17 3.67 -6.33
CA GLN A 392 4.98 4.62 -5.59
C GLN A 392 5.70 5.54 -6.59
N PRO A 393 5.44 6.86 -6.58
CA PRO A 393 6.29 7.80 -7.30
C PRO A 393 7.65 7.93 -6.59
N ALA A 394 8.70 8.24 -7.34
CA ALA A 394 9.97 8.61 -6.73
C ALA A 394 9.80 9.87 -5.86
N ASP A 395 10.41 9.87 -4.68
CA ASP A 395 10.55 11.05 -3.81
C ASP A 395 12.03 11.24 -3.55
N TYR A 396 12.57 12.41 -3.93
CA TYR A 396 13.99 12.70 -3.74
C TYR A 396 14.35 12.98 -2.28
N GLY A 397 13.35 13.17 -1.39
CA GLY A 397 13.57 13.26 0.05
C GLY A 397 14.68 14.25 0.43
N SER A 398 15.57 13.85 1.33
CA SER A 398 16.72 14.67 1.73
C SER A 398 17.84 14.71 0.70
N CYS A 399 17.75 13.91 -0.37
CA CYS A 399 18.74 13.89 -1.45
C CYS A 399 18.56 15.02 -2.47
N GLU A 400 17.43 15.74 -2.48
CA GLU A 400 17.13 16.70 -3.55
C GLU A 400 18.21 17.79 -3.71
N SER A 401 18.74 18.32 -2.62
CA SER A 401 19.80 19.33 -2.66
C SER A 401 21.12 18.79 -3.22
N LEU A 402 21.50 17.57 -2.83
CA LEU A 402 22.71 16.90 -3.32
C LEU A 402 22.58 16.51 -4.80
N MET A 403 21.39 16.08 -5.22
CA MET A 403 21.10 15.73 -6.61
C MET A 403 21.18 16.92 -7.57
N LYS A 404 20.84 18.13 -7.11
CA LYS A 404 20.91 19.36 -7.91
C LYS A 404 22.28 20.02 -7.88
N ASN A 405 23.14 19.66 -6.92
CA ASN A 405 24.47 20.23 -6.80
C ASN A 405 25.43 19.58 -7.80
N THR A 406 25.91 20.36 -8.78
CA THR A 406 26.84 19.89 -9.81
C THR A 406 28.22 19.50 -9.26
N ALA A 407 28.56 19.93 -8.05
CA ALA A 407 29.78 19.51 -7.38
C ALA A 407 29.66 18.13 -6.71
N CYS A 408 28.46 17.56 -6.65
CA CYS A 408 28.18 16.28 -6.01
C CYS A 408 27.99 15.17 -7.05
N THR A 409 28.63 14.02 -6.81
CA THR A 409 28.50 12.82 -7.64
C THR A 409 28.04 11.64 -6.78
N LEU A 410 27.13 10.83 -7.30
CA LEU A 410 26.64 9.65 -6.58
C LEU A 410 27.76 8.61 -6.46
N SER A 411 28.11 8.27 -5.22
CA SER A 411 29.16 7.30 -4.88
C SER A 411 28.58 5.90 -4.66
N SER A 412 27.53 5.77 -3.84
CA SER A 412 26.96 4.46 -3.50
C SER A 412 25.45 4.52 -3.21
N ARG A 413 24.81 3.35 -3.30
CA ARG A 413 23.40 3.14 -2.94
C ARG A 413 23.29 1.92 -2.04
N GLN A 414 22.45 2.00 -1.04
CA GLN A 414 22.09 0.88 -0.17
C GLN A 414 20.58 0.87 0.04
N CYS A 415 19.92 -0.25 -0.22
CA CYS A 415 18.51 -0.36 0.08
C CYS A 415 18.29 -0.30 1.59
N ALA A 416 17.45 0.63 2.04
CA ALA A 416 17.07 0.76 3.44
C ALA A 416 16.03 -0.29 3.82
N PHE A 417 15.00 -0.46 2.98
CA PHE A 417 14.02 -1.53 3.12
C PHE A 417 13.31 -1.85 1.79
N SER A 418 12.90 -3.11 1.67
CA SER A 418 12.16 -3.64 0.53
C SER A 418 10.70 -3.93 0.86
N GLY A 419 9.86 -4.01 -0.16
CA GLY A 419 8.49 -4.48 -0.07
C GLY A 419 8.40 -5.99 0.15
N GLU A 420 7.17 -6.51 0.34
CA GLU A 420 6.91 -7.96 0.50
C GLU A 420 7.39 -8.79 -0.72
N ASP A 421 7.50 -8.16 -1.88
CA ASP A 421 7.97 -8.72 -3.15
C ASP A 421 9.51 -8.63 -3.34
N GLY A 422 10.23 -8.03 -2.39
CA GLY A 422 11.67 -7.82 -2.44
C GLY A 422 12.11 -6.54 -3.17
N THR A 423 11.18 -5.79 -3.77
CA THR A 423 11.47 -4.54 -4.47
C THR A 423 11.94 -3.47 -3.48
N CYS A 424 13.08 -2.82 -3.75
CA CYS A 424 13.57 -1.76 -2.88
C CYS A 424 12.62 -0.55 -2.92
N LEU A 425 12.03 -0.19 -1.78
CA LEU A 425 11.08 0.92 -1.69
C LEU A 425 11.79 2.22 -1.32
N HIS A 426 12.88 2.12 -0.56
CA HIS A 426 13.62 3.24 -0.01
C HIS A 426 15.11 2.94 0.02
N GLU A 427 15.93 3.91 -0.35
CA GLU A 427 17.38 3.75 -0.38
C GLU A 427 18.11 4.89 0.34
N TYR A 428 19.27 4.54 0.89
CA TYR A 428 20.33 5.47 1.25
C TYR A 428 21.20 5.71 0.02
N ALA A 429 21.38 6.97 -0.36
CA ALA A 429 22.28 7.38 -1.43
C ALA A 429 23.40 8.24 -0.86
N THR A 430 24.65 7.86 -1.13
CA THR A 430 25.83 8.62 -0.69
C THR A 430 26.38 9.40 -1.87
N TYR A 431 26.49 10.71 -1.72
CA TYR A 431 27.07 11.62 -2.70
C TYR A 431 28.45 12.08 -2.21
N SER A 432 29.44 12.06 -3.10
CA SER A 432 30.74 12.67 -2.87
C SER A 432 30.75 14.05 -3.50
N CYS A 433 30.88 15.09 -2.67
CA CYS A 433 30.78 16.49 -3.05
C CYS A 433 32.15 17.17 -2.98
N GLU A 434 32.56 17.78 -4.09
CA GLU A 434 33.80 18.55 -4.18
C GLU A 434 33.59 19.96 -3.62
N THR A 435 34.37 20.34 -2.62
CA THR A 435 34.52 21.72 -2.17
C THR A 435 35.87 22.24 -2.64
N ARG A 436 35.86 23.33 -3.40
CA ARG A 436 37.10 23.99 -3.86
C ARG A 436 37.36 25.22 -3.01
N THR A 437 38.49 25.25 -2.34
CA THR A 437 38.98 26.42 -1.61
C THR A 437 40.20 26.96 -2.33
N SER A 438 40.18 28.26 -2.65
CA SER A 438 41.30 28.95 -3.29
C SER A 438 41.84 30.02 -2.34
N GLY A 439 43.09 29.88 -1.91
CA GLY A 439 43.78 30.85 -1.04
C GLY A 439 44.98 31.48 -1.76
N LYS A 440 45.35 32.70 -1.35
CA LYS A 440 46.59 33.35 -1.80
C LYS A 440 47.71 33.08 -0.79
N GLN A 441 48.71 32.32 -1.20
CA GLN A 441 49.92 32.11 -0.41
C GLN A 441 51.08 32.94 -0.95
N MET A 442 51.97 33.37 -0.06
CA MET A 442 53.23 34.01 -0.42
C MET A 442 54.37 33.02 -0.22
N VAL A 443 55.10 32.73 -1.31
CA VAL A 443 56.29 31.87 -1.26
C VAL A 443 57.52 32.76 -1.24
N CYS A 444 58.25 32.76 -0.12
CA CYS A 444 59.46 33.55 0.10
C CYS A 444 60.62 32.60 0.42
N GLY A 445 61.56 32.42 -0.52
CA GLY A 445 62.79 31.65 -0.28
C GLY A 445 62.63 30.18 0.11
N GLY A 446 61.49 29.56 -0.23
CA GLY A 446 61.17 28.16 0.09
C GLY A 446 60.14 27.99 1.20
N ASP A 447 59.88 29.04 1.98
CA ASP A 447 58.87 29.07 3.05
C ASP A 447 57.55 29.66 2.54
N VAL A 448 56.43 29.12 3.03
CA VAL A 448 55.05 29.48 2.63
C VAL A 448 54.36 30.26 3.74
N PHE A 449 53.84 31.44 3.41
CA PHE A 449 53.14 32.33 4.34
C PHE A 449 51.70 32.57 3.90
N CYS A 450 50.77 32.47 4.85
CA CYS A 450 49.33 32.57 4.63
C CYS A 450 48.81 33.93 5.10
N LEU A 451 48.36 34.78 4.18
CA LEU A 451 48.06 36.19 4.48
C LEU A 451 46.65 36.44 5.05
N ASP A 452 45.71 35.52 4.83
CA ASP A 452 44.28 35.66 5.17
C ASP A 452 43.77 34.61 6.18
N GLY A 453 44.62 33.67 6.61
CA GLY A 453 44.24 32.56 7.49
C GLY A 453 43.36 31.49 6.83
N GLU A 454 42.95 31.66 5.57
CA GLU A 454 42.16 30.66 4.83
C GLU A 454 43.02 29.48 4.35
N CYS A 455 44.33 29.69 4.25
CA CYS A 455 45.29 28.66 3.87
C CYS A 455 45.54 27.63 4.98
N ASP A 456 45.38 27.96 6.28
CA ASP A 456 45.55 27.00 7.38
C ASP A 456 44.46 25.91 7.40
N LYS A 457 43.27 26.24 6.87
CA LYS A 457 42.21 25.25 6.59
C LYS A 457 42.63 24.30 5.46
N ALA A 458 43.39 24.79 4.48
CA ALA A 458 43.92 23.99 3.39
C ALA A 458 45.12 23.10 3.80
N THR A 459 45.80 23.38 4.92
CA THR A 459 46.91 22.55 5.44
C THR A 459 46.48 21.51 6.48
N SER A 460 45.51 21.81 7.34
CA SER A 460 45.18 20.96 8.51
C SER A 460 43.95 20.05 8.36
N GLY A 461 42.97 20.39 7.50
CA GLY A 461 41.85 19.52 7.11
C GLY A 461 41.00 18.89 8.23
N LYS A 462 41.17 19.29 9.50
CA LYS A 462 40.47 18.68 10.64
C LYS A 462 40.15 19.71 11.72
N SER A 463 38.86 19.98 11.90
CA SER A 463 38.33 20.56 13.13
C SER A 463 38.03 19.40 14.10
N ASN A 464 38.99 19.06 14.96
CA ASN A 464 38.85 18.00 15.95
C ASN A 464 38.03 18.43 17.20
N ASP A 465 37.67 19.72 17.30
CA ASP A 465 37.11 20.29 18.53
C ASP A 465 35.60 20.07 18.68
N PHE A 466 34.89 19.83 17.58
CA PHE A 466 33.44 19.63 17.62
C PHE A 466 33.04 18.27 18.21
N GLY A 467 33.78 17.20 17.88
CA GLY A 467 33.54 15.87 18.45
C GLY A 467 33.73 15.84 19.96
N GLN A 468 34.73 16.57 20.47
CA GLN A 468 34.97 16.73 21.90
C GLN A 468 33.87 17.54 22.59
N ALA A 469 33.46 18.67 21.99
CA ALA A 469 32.38 19.50 22.53
C ALA A 469 31.02 18.76 22.57
N VAL A 470 30.68 17.97 21.54
CA VAL A 470 29.44 17.17 21.50
C VAL A 470 29.48 16.04 22.54
N SER A 471 30.64 15.39 22.71
CA SER A 471 30.83 14.34 23.71
C SER A 471 30.70 14.90 25.14
N GLU A 472 31.27 16.08 25.40
CA GLU A 472 31.12 16.80 26.67
C GLU A 472 29.66 17.24 26.90
N LEU A 473 28.96 17.73 25.87
CA LEU A 473 27.55 18.11 25.97
C LEU A 473 26.65 16.91 26.24
N ALA A 474 26.94 15.76 25.63
CA ALA A 474 26.22 14.51 25.87
C ALA A 474 26.49 13.97 27.28
N ALA A 475 27.71 14.10 27.78
CA ALA A 475 28.05 13.80 29.18
C ALA A 475 27.32 14.73 30.15
N LEU A 476 27.20 16.03 29.83
CA LEU A 476 26.41 17.01 30.58
C LEU A 476 24.91 16.71 30.55
N ALA A 477 24.38 16.27 29.40
CA ALA A 477 22.98 15.88 29.27
C ALA A 477 22.68 14.60 30.08
N ALA A 478 23.61 13.64 30.11
CA ALA A 478 23.55 12.47 30.99
C ALA A 478 23.72 12.84 32.49
N ALA A 479 24.38 13.96 32.79
CA ALA A 479 24.58 14.48 34.13
C ALA A 479 23.55 15.56 34.56
N GLY A 480 22.53 15.83 33.75
CA GLY A 480 21.50 16.82 34.03
C GLY A 480 20.77 16.54 35.35
N LYS A 481 20.45 17.61 36.10
CA LYS A 481 19.88 17.59 37.46
C LYS A 481 18.67 16.67 37.69
N ASP A 482 17.92 16.30 36.64
CA ASP A 482 16.77 15.39 36.72
C ASP A 482 17.15 13.89 36.74
N VAL A 483 18.40 13.55 36.40
CA VAL A 483 18.91 12.16 36.47
C VAL A 483 19.16 11.75 37.93
N ALA A 484 19.40 12.71 38.83
CA ALA A 484 19.50 12.47 40.27
C ALA A 484 18.15 12.03 40.90
N ALA A 485 17.02 12.25 40.22
CA ALA A 485 15.69 11.84 40.67
C ALA A 485 15.28 10.44 40.19
N LEU A 486 16.01 9.83 39.26
CA LEU A 486 15.66 8.55 38.64
C LEU A 486 16.40 7.40 39.33
N ASN A 487 15.82 6.90 40.40
CA ASN A 487 16.25 5.66 41.05
C ASN A 487 16.19 4.48 40.06
N GLY A 488 17.34 4.08 39.51
CA GLY A 488 17.53 2.77 38.86
C GLY A 488 17.06 2.62 37.41
N VAL A 489 16.94 3.69 36.63
CA VAL A 489 16.54 3.60 35.22
C VAL A 489 17.75 3.70 34.30
N ASP A 490 17.84 2.77 33.33
CA ASP A 490 18.76 2.76 32.20
C ASP A 490 18.78 4.14 31.49
N VAL A 491 19.76 4.99 31.83
CA VAL A 491 19.87 6.37 31.32
C VAL A 491 20.22 6.31 29.83
N ARG A 492 19.34 6.89 29.00
CA ARG A 492 19.46 6.87 27.55
C ARG A 492 19.44 8.28 26.98
N ALA A 493 20.45 8.63 26.18
CA ALA A 493 20.54 9.89 25.47
C ALA A 493 19.90 9.79 24.07
N PHE A 494 19.56 10.94 23.46
CA PHE A 494 19.05 11.01 22.08
C PHE A 494 17.80 10.14 21.83
N THR A 495 16.88 10.09 22.77
CA THR A 495 15.64 9.30 22.64
C THR A 495 14.77 9.76 21.48
N GLY A 496 14.13 8.82 20.79
CA GLY A 496 13.14 9.10 19.75
C GLY A 496 11.77 8.51 20.06
N LYS A 497 10.78 8.86 19.23
CA LYS A 497 9.42 8.34 19.30
C LYS A 497 9.05 7.69 17.97
N ALA A 498 8.41 6.52 18.05
CA ALA A 498 7.82 5.88 16.89
C ALA A 498 6.65 6.72 16.35
N LYS A 499 6.66 6.99 15.06
CA LYS A 499 5.63 7.72 14.32
C LYS A 499 5.22 6.92 13.09
N PHE A 500 3.97 7.09 12.68
CA PHE A 500 3.41 6.36 11.55
C PHE A 500 2.64 7.31 10.65
N CYS A 501 2.67 7.04 9.35
CA CYS A 501 1.78 7.69 8.38
C CYS A 501 1.17 6.67 7.45
N LYS A 502 -0.01 6.99 6.94
CA LYS A 502 -0.72 6.20 5.95
C LYS A 502 -0.24 6.56 4.55
N LYS A 503 0.03 5.53 3.74
CA LYS A 503 0.23 5.68 2.30
C LYS A 503 -1.10 5.36 1.62
N PHE A 504 -1.75 6.39 1.09
CA PHE A 504 -2.84 6.23 0.13
C PHE A 504 -2.31 6.39 -1.30
N ALA A 505 -3.07 5.89 -2.29
CA ALA A 505 -2.71 5.81 -3.70
C ALA A 505 -2.01 7.03 -4.29
N ALA A 506 -1.18 6.80 -5.31
CA ALA A 506 -0.88 7.85 -6.29
C ALA A 506 -2.21 8.50 -6.78
N GLY A 507 -2.39 9.80 -6.51
CA GLY A 507 -3.62 10.56 -6.80
C GLY A 507 -4.51 10.90 -5.58
N PHE A 508 -4.36 10.21 -4.44
CA PHE A 508 -5.07 10.50 -3.19
C PHE A 508 -4.10 10.54 -1.99
N SER A 509 -4.19 11.59 -1.17
CA SER A 509 -3.52 11.82 0.13
C SER A 509 -2.40 10.84 0.57
N ASN A 510 -1.23 10.81 -0.08
CA ASN A 510 -0.05 10.14 0.50
C ASN A 510 0.49 10.99 1.68
N CYS A 511 0.09 10.64 2.90
CA CYS A 511 0.46 11.36 4.12
C CYS A 511 1.93 11.16 4.54
N CYS A 512 2.70 10.37 3.78
CA CYS A 512 4.10 10.07 4.04
C CYS A 512 5.10 10.85 3.17
N LYS A 513 4.66 11.72 2.24
CA LYS A 513 5.54 12.40 1.26
C LYS A 513 6.27 13.63 1.85
N ASP A 514 7.52 13.85 1.44
CA ASP A 514 8.37 14.99 1.86
C ASP A 514 8.15 16.26 1.03
N GLY A 515 6.93 16.78 1.03
CA GLY A 515 6.62 18.06 0.38
C GLY A 515 6.65 18.03 -1.16
N GLY A 516 5.86 18.91 -1.78
CA GLY A 516 5.67 18.99 -3.22
C GLY A 516 4.43 19.80 -3.56
N TRP A 517 4.65 20.89 -4.31
CA TRP A 517 3.70 21.89 -4.79
C TRP A 517 2.28 21.34 -5.10
N GLY A 518 1.26 21.83 -4.38
CA GLY A 518 -0.15 21.39 -4.48
C GLY A 518 -0.86 21.17 -3.14
N GLN A 519 -0.21 21.50 -2.02
CA GLN A 519 -0.69 21.22 -0.67
C GLN A 519 -1.71 22.24 -0.14
N ASP A 520 -2.97 22.05 -0.54
CA ASP A 520 -4.14 22.38 0.31
C ASP A 520 -5.32 21.41 0.09
N VAL A 521 -5.35 20.65 -1.02
CA VAL A 521 -6.48 19.76 -1.33
C VAL A 521 -6.21 18.30 -0.94
N GLY A 522 -4.95 17.86 -0.97
CA GLY A 522 -4.55 16.46 -0.73
C GLY A 522 -4.19 16.11 0.72
N LEU A 523 -3.68 17.05 1.52
CA LEU A 523 -3.34 16.80 2.93
C LEU A 523 -4.50 17.07 3.90
N ALA A 524 -5.64 17.59 3.43
CA ALA A 524 -6.81 17.84 4.27
C ALA A 524 -7.29 16.58 5.00
N ARG A 525 -7.05 15.40 4.41
CA ARG A 525 -7.43 14.09 4.95
C ARG A 525 -6.36 13.45 5.86
N CYS A 526 -5.16 14.01 5.94
CA CYS A 526 -4.12 13.52 6.84
C CYS A 526 -4.37 14.03 8.26
N SER A 527 -4.11 13.18 9.24
CA SER A 527 -4.20 13.54 10.66
C SER A 527 -3.22 14.65 11.03
N SER A 528 -3.46 15.34 12.15
CA SER A 528 -2.53 16.34 12.69
C SER A 528 -1.14 15.75 12.96
N GLU A 529 -1.08 14.49 13.40
CA GLU A 529 0.14 13.74 13.66
C GLU A 529 0.95 13.49 12.39
N GLU A 530 0.28 13.15 11.29
CA GLU A 530 0.94 12.96 9.97
C GLU A 530 1.46 14.27 9.39
N LYS A 531 0.75 15.39 9.61
CA LYS A 531 1.22 16.72 9.23
C LYS A 531 2.45 17.14 10.05
N ALA A 532 2.45 16.86 11.35
CA ALA A 532 3.61 17.11 12.22
C ALA A 532 4.80 16.24 11.80
N LEU A 533 4.56 14.98 11.44
CA LEU A 533 5.59 14.10 10.90
C LEU A 533 6.16 14.65 9.59
N ALA A 534 5.33 15.12 8.65
CA ALA A 534 5.81 15.73 7.40
C ALA A 534 6.73 16.94 7.65
N LYS A 535 6.41 17.77 8.66
CA LYS A 535 7.30 18.86 9.10
C LYS A 535 8.60 18.31 9.70
N ALA A 536 8.54 17.32 10.57
CA ALA A 536 9.74 16.71 11.17
C ALA A 536 10.67 16.07 10.13
N LYS A 537 10.11 15.46 9.07
CA LYS A 537 10.88 14.95 7.94
C LYS A 537 11.55 16.07 7.14
N LYS A 538 10.83 17.15 6.85
CA LYS A 538 11.38 18.36 6.22
C LYS A 538 12.53 18.97 7.05
N ASP A 539 12.38 18.96 8.37
CA ASP A 539 13.36 19.47 9.32
C ASP A 539 14.51 18.47 9.57
N LYS A 540 14.56 17.33 8.84
CA LYS A 540 15.57 16.25 8.93
C LYS A 540 15.70 15.65 10.34
N LEU A 541 14.57 15.47 11.03
CA LEU A 541 14.49 14.96 12.41
C LEU A 541 14.06 13.49 12.50
N THR A 542 13.94 12.79 11.38
CA THR A 542 13.36 11.45 11.32
C THR A 542 14.29 10.45 10.65
N VAL A 543 14.22 9.20 11.07
CA VAL A 543 14.79 8.04 10.35
C VAL A 543 13.64 7.16 9.89
N SER A 544 13.61 6.80 8.60
CA SER A 544 12.61 5.88 8.07
C SER A 544 12.95 4.42 8.42
N ILE A 545 11.99 3.67 8.98
CA ILE A 545 12.24 2.28 9.42
C ILE A 545 11.73 1.26 8.41
N GLY A 546 10.56 1.49 7.82
CA GLY A 546 10.00 0.60 6.81
C GLY A 546 8.50 0.71 6.64
N GLU A 547 7.97 -0.10 5.73
CA GLU A 547 6.55 -0.17 5.41
C GLU A 547 5.94 -1.50 5.87
N PHE A 548 4.68 -1.46 6.30
CA PHE A 548 3.94 -2.64 6.70
C PHE A 548 2.47 -2.54 6.33
N CYS A 549 1.86 -3.70 6.14
CA CYS A 549 0.43 -3.79 5.91
C CYS A 549 -0.32 -3.72 7.24
N SER A 550 -0.98 -2.59 7.49
CA SER A 550 -1.79 -2.39 8.70
C SER A 550 -3.18 -3.04 8.60
N LYS A 551 -3.66 -3.31 7.38
CA LYS A 551 -4.93 -4.00 7.12
C LYS A 551 -4.80 -4.93 5.91
N LYS A 552 -4.93 -6.24 6.13
CA LYS A 552 -4.81 -7.29 5.11
C LYS A 552 -6.10 -8.10 5.01
N VAL A 553 -6.59 -8.35 3.80
CA VAL A 553 -7.81 -9.15 3.54
C VAL A 553 -7.52 -10.11 2.39
N LEU A 554 -7.76 -11.41 2.59
CA LEU A 554 -7.49 -12.46 1.60
C LEU A 554 -6.08 -12.41 0.99
N GLY A 555 -5.07 -12.03 1.79
CA GLY A 555 -3.68 -11.89 1.35
C GLY A 555 -3.34 -10.57 0.64
N ILE A 556 -4.34 -9.76 0.26
CA ILE A 556 -4.15 -8.45 -0.38
C ILE A 556 -4.05 -7.37 0.70
N CYS A 557 -3.06 -6.48 0.60
CA CYS A 557 -2.95 -5.34 1.48
C CYS A 557 -3.93 -4.23 1.07
N LEU A 558 -4.73 -3.75 2.02
CA LEU A 558 -5.71 -2.67 1.80
C LEU A 558 -5.27 -1.34 2.40
N GLU A 559 -4.45 -1.36 3.45
CA GLU A 559 -3.91 -0.14 4.07
C GLU A 559 -2.43 -0.34 4.44
N LYS A 560 -1.54 0.32 3.71
CA LYS A 560 -0.11 0.38 4.02
C LYS A 560 0.21 1.57 4.91
N LYS A 561 1.05 1.32 5.92
CA LYS A 561 1.63 2.36 6.77
C LYS A 561 3.13 2.33 6.65
N ARG A 562 3.73 3.50 6.82
CA ARG A 562 5.17 3.65 6.97
C ARG A 562 5.49 4.14 8.37
N SER A 563 6.54 3.60 8.94
CA SER A 563 7.00 3.92 10.29
C SER A 563 8.31 4.69 10.29
N TYR A 564 8.46 5.57 11.27
CA TYR A 564 9.61 6.44 11.46
C TYR A 564 10.00 6.50 12.93
N CYS A 565 11.28 6.71 13.19
CA CYS A 565 11.74 7.24 14.46
C CYS A 565 11.93 8.75 14.34
N GLN A 566 11.14 9.53 15.08
CA GLN A 566 11.28 10.98 15.17
C GLN A 566 12.10 11.34 16.40
N PHE A 567 13.11 12.19 16.23
CA PHE A 567 13.99 12.67 17.28
C PHE A 567 13.77 14.17 17.53
N ASP A 568 14.17 14.64 18.70
CA ASP A 568 13.96 16.04 19.10
C ASP A 568 14.99 17.01 18.48
N SER A 569 16.08 16.51 17.89
CA SER A 569 17.09 17.34 17.23
C SER A 569 17.79 16.60 16.08
N LYS A 570 18.37 17.37 15.13
CA LYS A 570 19.21 16.83 14.05
C LYS A 570 20.42 16.09 14.60
N LEU A 571 21.00 16.59 15.70
CA LEU A 571 22.10 15.91 16.39
C LEU A 571 21.68 14.51 16.86
N ALA A 572 20.52 14.40 17.52
CA ALA A 572 19.98 13.11 17.97
C ALA A 572 19.74 12.17 16.78
N GLN A 573 19.17 12.69 15.70
CA GLN A 573 18.93 11.94 14.47
C GLN A 573 20.23 11.39 13.86
N ILE A 574 21.28 12.23 13.76
CA ILE A 574 22.59 11.85 13.20
C ILE A 574 23.24 10.78 14.05
N VAL A 575 23.32 10.97 15.37
CA VAL A 575 23.96 10.01 16.28
C VAL A 575 23.21 8.66 16.26
N GLN A 576 21.88 8.68 16.17
CA GLN A 576 21.08 7.47 16.07
C GLN A 576 21.24 6.76 14.71
N GLN A 577 21.24 7.50 13.60
CA GLN A 577 21.34 6.91 12.28
C GLN A 577 22.77 6.45 11.95
N GLN A 578 23.74 7.32 12.11
CA GLN A 578 25.13 7.08 11.69
C GLN A 578 25.93 6.38 12.79
N GLY A 579 25.74 6.76 14.06
CA GLY A 579 26.42 6.11 15.19
C GLY A 579 25.81 4.76 15.55
N ARG A 580 24.57 4.76 16.07
CA ARG A 580 23.92 3.52 16.53
C ARG A 580 23.69 2.51 15.40
N ASN A 581 23.08 2.92 14.29
CA ASN A 581 22.80 1.97 13.20
C ASN A 581 24.00 1.77 12.25
N GLY A 582 24.74 2.83 11.94
CA GLY A 582 25.91 2.76 11.06
C GLY A 582 27.11 2.04 11.70
N GLN A 583 27.69 2.62 12.75
CA GLN A 583 28.92 2.11 13.37
C GLN A 583 28.67 0.91 14.31
N LEU A 584 27.64 0.98 15.17
CA LEU A 584 27.37 -0.10 16.11
C LEU A 584 26.50 -1.23 15.53
N HIS A 585 25.97 -1.05 14.33
CA HIS A 585 25.06 -2.00 13.65
C HIS A 585 23.80 -2.36 14.46
N ILE A 586 23.34 -1.45 15.31
CA ILE A 586 22.12 -1.61 16.11
C ILE A 586 20.94 -0.99 15.34
N GLY A 587 20.16 -1.84 14.67
CA GLY A 587 19.00 -1.40 13.89
C GLY A 587 17.83 -0.86 14.73
N PHE A 588 16.82 -0.32 14.04
CA PHE A 588 15.63 0.32 14.61
C PHE A 588 14.40 -0.62 14.71
N GLY A 589 14.60 -1.93 14.80
CA GLY A 589 13.49 -2.89 14.86
C GLY A 589 12.72 -3.04 13.53
N GLY A 590 11.51 -3.60 13.60
CA GLY A 590 10.66 -3.85 12.42
C GLY A 590 9.70 -2.70 12.14
N ALA A 591 9.23 -2.57 10.88
CA ALA A 591 8.34 -1.49 10.48
C ALA A 591 7.04 -1.37 11.31
N SER A 592 6.46 -2.49 11.74
CA SER A 592 5.26 -2.49 12.60
C SER A 592 5.58 -2.26 14.09
N SER A 593 6.84 -2.40 14.49
CA SER A 593 7.31 -2.23 15.88
C SER A 593 8.70 -1.57 15.91
N PRO A 594 8.80 -0.26 15.60
CA PRO A 594 10.08 0.46 15.61
C PRO A 594 10.70 0.55 17.00
N ASP A 595 12.00 0.33 17.09
CA ASP A 595 12.82 0.56 18.29
C ASP A 595 13.52 1.92 18.21
N CYS A 596 12.80 2.97 18.60
CA CYS A 596 13.28 4.35 18.66
C CYS A 596 13.93 4.72 19.99
N ARG A 597 14.37 3.74 20.79
CA ARG A 597 15.00 4.02 22.08
C ARG A 597 16.22 4.91 21.95
N GLY A 598 16.54 5.61 23.04
CA GLY A 598 17.80 6.32 23.17
C GLY A 598 19.01 5.37 23.28
N ILE A 599 20.18 5.95 23.13
CA ILE A 599 21.49 5.30 23.19
C ILE A 599 21.93 5.24 24.65
N THR A 600 22.35 4.06 25.10
CA THR A 600 22.91 3.86 26.44
C THR A 600 24.31 4.47 26.54
N VAL A 601 24.80 4.70 27.76
CA VAL A 601 26.16 5.23 27.96
C VAL A 601 27.23 4.35 27.32
N ALA A 602 27.10 3.03 27.41
CA ALA A 602 28.06 2.08 26.83
C ALA A 602 28.06 2.10 25.29
N GLU A 603 26.87 2.20 24.67
CA GLU A 603 26.76 2.34 23.21
C GLU A 603 27.33 3.67 22.75
N LEU A 604 27.08 4.75 23.49
CA LEU A 604 27.58 6.08 23.15
C LEU A 604 29.11 6.13 23.12
N GLN A 605 29.78 5.44 24.05
CA GLN A 605 31.24 5.30 24.10
C GLN A 605 31.82 4.52 22.90
N GLY A 606 31.01 3.70 22.24
CA GLY A 606 31.43 2.94 21.06
C GLY A 606 31.32 3.72 19.75
N ILE A 607 30.77 4.95 19.76
CA ILE A 607 30.57 5.77 18.57
C ILE A 607 31.77 6.71 18.42
N ASP A 608 32.44 6.65 17.27
CA ASP A 608 33.42 7.66 16.86
C ASP A 608 32.71 8.85 16.23
N PHE A 609 32.65 9.95 16.99
CA PHE A 609 32.02 11.20 16.57
C PHE A 609 32.76 11.90 15.42
N ASN A 610 34.03 11.56 15.16
CA ASN A 610 34.80 12.15 14.06
C ASN A 610 34.38 11.60 12.68
N GLU A 611 33.73 10.44 12.66
CA GLU A 611 33.22 9.82 11.43
C GLU A 611 31.75 10.18 11.14
N LEU A 612 31.11 10.94 12.02
CA LEU A 612 29.73 11.39 11.85
C LEU A 612 29.66 12.70 11.04
N ASP A 613 28.76 12.76 10.06
CA ASP A 613 28.50 13.96 9.27
C ASP A 613 27.50 14.89 9.99
N PHE A 614 28.03 15.95 10.60
CA PHE A 614 27.26 16.99 11.28
C PHE A 614 26.93 18.21 10.41
N THR A 615 27.23 18.21 9.11
CA THR A 615 27.05 19.37 8.23
C THR A 615 25.62 19.93 8.31
N ASN A 616 24.62 19.04 8.26
CA ASN A 616 23.20 19.39 8.35
C ASN A 616 22.78 20.03 9.70
N PHE A 617 23.50 19.72 10.79
CA PHE A 617 23.29 20.31 12.11
C PHE A 617 24.00 21.66 12.22
N MET A 618 25.22 21.75 11.70
CA MET A 618 26.04 22.97 11.75
C MET A 618 25.44 24.10 10.89
N GLU A 619 24.91 23.79 9.72
CA GLU A 619 24.17 24.76 8.89
C GLU A 619 23.01 25.40 9.66
N ASP A 620 22.24 24.60 10.41
CA ASP A 620 21.13 25.12 11.22
C ASP A 620 21.61 25.97 12.40
N LEU A 621 22.70 25.56 13.04
CA LEU A 621 23.27 26.31 14.17
C LEU A 621 23.76 27.69 13.71
N ILE A 622 24.46 27.75 12.58
CA ILE A 622 25.00 28.98 12.00
C ILE A 622 23.86 29.89 11.50
N ASN A 623 22.87 29.34 10.81
CA ASN A 623 21.74 30.13 10.28
C ASN A 623 20.84 30.72 11.37
N ASN A 624 20.81 30.13 12.58
CA ASN A 624 20.00 30.59 13.70
C ASN A 624 20.77 31.41 14.75
N GLN A 625 22.09 31.62 14.58
CA GLN A 625 22.87 32.50 15.44
C GLN A 625 22.84 33.94 14.92
N LYS A 626 22.39 34.89 15.77
CA LYS A 626 22.71 36.31 15.60
C LYS A 626 24.14 36.54 16.10
N ILE A 627 25.13 36.38 15.23
CA ILE A 627 26.50 36.77 15.53
C ILE A 627 26.53 38.29 15.71
N PRO A 628 26.97 38.83 16.87
CA PRO A 628 27.08 40.28 17.07
C PRO A 628 28.05 40.89 16.04
N ASP A 629 27.74 42.11 15.61
CA ASP A 629 28.50 42.85 14.59
C ASP A 629 30.00 42.91 14.96
N ASN A 630 30.88 42.68 13.97
CA ASN A 630 32.33 42.52 14.13
C ASN A 630 33.00 43.65 14.94
N SER A 631 32.39 44.84 14.98
CA SER A 631 32.88 45.97 15.77
C SER A 631 32.87 45.73 17.28
N GLU A 632 31.88 45.01 17.82
CA GLU A 632 31.76 44.73 19.25
C GLU A 632 32.78 43.68 19.72
N LEU A 633 33.01 42.66 18.90
CA LEU A 633 34.06 41.64 19.11
C LEU A 633 35.45 42.26 19.01
N THR A 634 35.68 43.19 18.08
CA THR A 634 36.97 43.87 17.91
C THR A 634 37.30 44.78 19.08
N GLU A 635 36.32 45.53 19.61
CA GLU A 635 36.52 46.40 20.78
C GLU A 635 36.74 45.60 22.07
N LYS A 636 36.01 44.50 22.29
CA LYS A 636 36.27 43.59 23.42
C LYS A 636 37.66 42.96 23.34
N THR A 637 38.10 42.58 22.14
CA THR A 637 39.44 42.00 21.93
C THR A 637 40.55 43.05 22.14
N LYS A 638 40.37 44.29 21.65
CA LYS A 638 41.30 45.40 21.91
C LYS A 638 41.38 45.76 23.39
N ALA A 639 40.26 45.81 24.10
CA ALA A 639 40.23 46.07 25.54
C ALA A 639 41.02 45.00 26.30
N ARG A 640 40.89 43.73 25.91
CA ARG A 640 41.59 42.60 26.52
C ARG A 640 43.10 42.59 26.23
N ILE A 641 43.50 42.92 25.00
CA ILE A 641 44.91 43.08 24.63
C ILE A 641 45.56 44.24 25.41
N LYS A 642 44.82 45.34 25.63
CA LYS A 642 45.29 46.49 26.42
C LYS A 642 45.46 46.16 27.92
N GLU A 643 44.58 45.33 28.48
CA GLU A 643 44.71 44.77 29.83
C GLU A 643 45.95 43.86 29.97
N LEU A 644 46.22 43.01 28.98
CA LEU A 644 47.37 42.11 28.99
C LEU A 644 48.71 42.85 28.86
N LEU A 645 48.77 43.91 28.04
CA LEU A 645 49.96 44.73 27.84
C LEU A 645 50.28 45.63 29.04
N THR A 646 49.28 46.02 29.83
CA THR A 646 49.49 46.83 31.05
C THR A 646 49.94 45.99 32.24
N GLN A 647 49.63 44.69 32.27
CA GLN A 647 50.15 43.76 33.28
C GLN A 647 51.59 43.30 33.00
N SER A 648 52.07 43.33 31.75
CA SER A 648 53.46 42.97 31.43
C SER A 648 54.48 44.07 31.73
N SER A 649 54.06 45.33 31.92
CA SER A 649 54.95 46.46 32.24
C SER A 649 55.15 46.71 33.75
N ALA A 650 54.59 45.86 34.61
CA ALA A 650 54.71 45.97 36.07
C ALA A 650 55.56 44.87 36.72
N LYS A 651 56.46 44.23 35.96
CA LYS A 651 57.46 43.30 36.49
C LYS A 651 58.87 43.67 36.05
#